data_AF-A0A8J3VLV2-F1
#
_entry.id   AF-A0A8J3VLV2-F1
#
_cell.length_a   1.000
_cell.length_b   1.000
_cell.length_c   1.000
_cell.angle_alpha   90.00
_cell.angle_beta   90.00
_cell.angle_gamma   90.00
#
_symmetry.space_group_name_H-M   'P 1'
#
loop_
_entity.id
_entity.type
_entity.pdbx_description
1 polymer ?
#
loop_
_entity_poly.entity_id
_entity_poly.type
_entity_poly.pdbx_seq_one_letter_code
_entity_poly.pdbx_strand_id
1 'polypeptide(L)'
;MHPAADPALVAAARGGDRQALESLLRDHLPLVYSVVRRTIGAAPDVDDVVQETMLRAVRHVRALRDPHGFRAWLIAIAVRQLQERSRHLTRAPQPIDLTDDATTALPDPYSDFAAPIEERLDLAREMRTIARAAGFLSQPDRQVLALWSQEVAGGLSRAEVAAALALTPAHTAVRVQRMRAQLDLALTVLRALQAQPRCEGLTETAQRWNQFAEPRWLKRLGRHVRGCAQCLLAGQRGTPPELALGTAWLLPVPAYLTWQIPTVTAAKVMAAVGDGMRRVLGYFNLKTLGLAGTAAVMVLAVQTVPEPPETIVAPPPNAPTATVAPPTVGPRPAQSASAPAAPAPRLITVAAEGVSAADIYVATDGDDINPGTQAQPLATLTKAVSVVRPGQVIALRAGTHRPSSPVRITTSGTQQQRITLSNLIGERPVIDASAIPATSPMIDHSASYWTVQGIELRNAPAHGYVCRACRYNILRRLWLHDNGNTALMLRDPGTVGNQVLDSDFTRNHDTTDRGGSADGLSVKNGAGAGNLVSGNRFAENSGDGLDLSNFADAVTVTANWSYGNGHNRWQISDFNGPGNGIKLGGGEPAPAVNHLVSDNASWDNAGYGFTESGNRGRITLSNNTAYRNGATGFAFVYSQSLMRRNLALANGRDAQLGEGVDDSGNSWGDARWSTTDLRSGDPTTARGERGPSGRLPATTFLLNRKDPTMGASMTANG
;
A
#
# COMPACT_ATOMS: atom_id res chain seq x y z
N MET A 1 -13.72 15.57 -0.58
CA MET A 1 -14.15 15.87 -1.97
C MET A 1 -14.80 17.25 -1.95
N HIS A 2 -14.19 18.28 -2.56
CA HIS A 2 -14.90 19.56 -2.75
C HIS A 2 -15.98 19.34 -3.82
N PRO A 3 -17.26 19.64 -3.52
CA PRO A 3 -18.34 19.48 -4.48
C PRO A 3 -18.07 20.39 -5.70
N ALA A 4 -18.48 19.95 -6.89
CA ALA A 4 -18.55 20.85 -8.03
C ALA A 4 -19.40 22.07 -7.65
N ALA A 5 -18.99 23.27 -8.07
CA ALA A 5 -19.75 24.48 -7.79
C ALA A 5 -21.16 24.30 -8.34
N ASP A 6 -22.18 24.49 -7.49
CA ASP A 6 -23.56 24.43 -7.92
C ASP A 6 -23.82 25.51 -8.99
N PRO A 7 -24.18 25.13 -10.24
CA PRO A 7 -24.44 26.09 -11.31
C PRO A 7 -25.50 27.14 -10.95
N ALA A 8 -26.47 26.78 -10.10
CA ALA A 8 -27.49 27.70 -9.63
C ALA A 8 -26.91 28.76 -8.69
N LEU A 9 -25.98 28.37 -7.81
CA LEU A 9 -25.26 29.28 -6.92
C LEU A 9 -24.35 30.23 -7.71
N VAL A 10 -23.68 29.71 -8.75
CA VAL A 10 -22.86 30.52 -9.68
C VAL A 10 -23.72 31.51 -10.46
N ALA A 11 -24.91 31.11 -10.91
CA ALA A 11 -25.86 32.01 -11.57
C ALA A 11 -26.36 33.11 -10.64
N ALA A 12 -26.68 32.79 -9.39
CA ALA A 12 -27.07 33.77 -8.37
C ALA A 12 -25.95 34.78 -8.08
N ALA A 13 -24.71 34.31 -7.91
CA ALA A 13 -23.55 35.17 -7.73
C ALA A 13 -23.31 36.11 -8.94
N ARG A 14 -23.51 35.61 -10.16
CA ARG A 14 -23.49 36.43 -11.39
C ARG A 14 -24.60 37.48 -11.40
N GLY A 15 -25.78 37.14 -10.88
CA GLY A 15 -26.92 38.04 -10.70
C GLY A 15 -26.71 39.12 -9.63
N GLY A 16 -25.59 39.09 -8.90
CA GLY A 16 -25.26 40.06 -7.87
C GLY A 16 -25.63 39.63 -6.45
N ASP A 17 -26.04 38.38 -6.23
CA ASP A 17 -26.25 37.83 -4.90
C ASP A 17 -24.90 37.74 -4.16
N ARG A 18 -24.76 38.59 -3.14
CA ARG A 18 -23.57 38.69 -2.31
C ARG A 18 -23.33 37.44 -1.48
N GLN A 19 -24.38 36.79 -0.97
CA GLN A 19 -24.26 35.59 -0.15
C GLN A 19 -23.85 34.38 -1.00
N ALA A 20 -24.40 34.28 -2.21
CA ALA A 20 -24.00 33.25 -3.17
C ALA A 20 -22.52 33.38 -3.55
N LEU A 21 -22.06 34.60 -3.81
CA LEU A 21 -20.65 34.88 -4.13
C LEU A 21 -19.71 34.55 -2.95
N GLU A 22 -20.07 34.96 -1.73
CA GLU A 22 -19.30 34.65 -0.53
C GLU A 22 -19.19 33.15 -0.27
N SER A 23 -20.27 32.40 -0.47
CA SER A 23 -20.25 30.93 -0.30
C SER A 23 -19.34 30.28 -1.35
N LEU A 24 -19.46 30.67 -2.62
CA LEU A 24 -18.61 30.14 -3.69
C LEU A 24 -17.13 30.39 -3.41
N LEU A 25 -16.77 31.60 -2.98
CA LEU A 25 -15.40 31.96 -2.69
C LEU A 25 -14.86 31.21 -1.46
N ARG A 26 -15.67 31.10 -0.39
CA ARG A 26 -15.30 30.35 0.81
C ARG A 26 -15.02 28.88 0.49
N ASP A 27 -15.88 28.25 -0.30
CA ASP A 27 -15.79 26.82 -0.62
C ASP A 27 -14.60 26.50 -1.52
N HIS A 28 -14.14 27.45 -2.34
CA HIS A 28 -13.06 27.24 -3.31
C HIS A 28 -11.71 27.85 -2.89
N LEU A 29 -11.65 28.61 -1.79
CA LEU A 29 -10.42 29.15 -1.23
C LEU A 29 -9.34 28.07 -0.96
N PRO A 30 -9.67 26.88 -0.39
CA PRO A 30 -8.66 25.83 -0.15
C PRO A 30 -8.05 25.28 -1.44
N LEU A 31 -8.85 25.15 -2.50
CA LEU A 31 -8.37 24.71 -3.81
C LEU A 31 -7.37 25.72 -4.39
N VAL A 32 -7.70 27.01 -4.35
CA VAL A 32 -6.81 28.08 -4.82
C VAL A 32 -5.52 28.12 -4.01
N TYR A 33 -5.63 28.06 -2.68
CA TYR A 33 -4.48 28.05 -1.77
C TYR A 33 -3.55 26.87 -2.04
N SER A 34 -4.10 25.65 -2.20
CA SER A 34 -3.33 24.45 -2.54
C SER A 34 -2.56 24.60 -3.85
N VAL A 35 -3.22 25.08 -4.92
CA VAL A 35 -2.60 25.26 -6.23
C VAL A 35 -1.48 26.30 -6.19
N VAL A 36 -1.72 27.44 -5.53
CA VAL A 36 -0.72 28.50 -5.39
C VAL A 36 0.48 28.00 -4.58
N ARG A 37 0.24 27.45 -3.37
CA ARG A 37 1.31 27.00 -2.48
C ARG A 37 2.16 25.88 -3.07
N ARG A 38 1.57 24.95 -3.82
CA ARG A 38 2.33 23.90 -4.53
C ARG A 38 3.14 24.42 -5.72
N THR A 39 2.72 25.54 -6.33
CA THR A 39 3.43 26.11 -7.48
C THR A 39 4.68 26.90 -7.06
N ILE A 40 4.58 27.71 -5.98
CA ILE A 40 5.66 28.63 -5.56
C ILE A 40 6.34 28.25 -4.24
N GLY A 41 5.86 27.21 -3.55
CA GLY A 41 6.39 26.74 -2.25
C GLY A 41 5.96 27.63 -1.08
N ALA A 42 6.65 27.53 0.05
CA ALA A 42 6.41 28.35 1.26
C ALA A 42 6.93 29.81 1.12
N ALA A 43 6.70 30.45 -0.03
CA ALA A 43 7.10 31.84 -0.24
C ALA A 43 6.16 32.79 0.53
N PRO A 44 6.66 33.94 1.02
CA PRO A 44 5.81 34.99 1.64
C PRO A 44 4.63 35.42 0.76
N ASP A 45 4.86 35.32 -0.55
CA ASP A 45 4.00 35.72 -1.64
C ASP A 45 2.71 34.89 -1.83
N VAL A 46 2.58 33.73 -1.17
CA VAL A 46 1.42 32.82 -1.34
C VAL A 46 0.11 33.54 -1.03
N ASP A 47 0.06 34.25 0.09
CA ASP A 47 -1.16 34.89 0.57
C ASP A 47 -1.59 36.02 -0.35
N ASP A 48 -0.64 36.82 -0.86
CA ASP A 48 -0.92 37.88 -1.84
C ASP A 48 -1.52 37.32 -3.13
N VAL A 49 -0.95 36.21 -3.66
CA VAL A 49 -1.46 35.60 -4.91
C VAL A 49 -2.87 35.06 -4.68
N VAL A 50 -3.11 34.42 -3.54
CA VAL A 50 -4.44 33.91 -3.18
C VAL A 50 -5.41 35.07 -3.05
N GLN A 51 -5.07 36.11 -2.28
CA GLN A 51 -5.92 37.29 -2.06
C GLN A 51 -6.25 37.98 -3.39
N GLU A 52 -5.26 38.27 -4.23
CA GLU A 52 -5.47 38.91 -5.53
C GLU A 52 -6.29 38.02 -6.47
N THR A 53 -6.11 36.70 -6.43
CA THR A 53 -6.96 35.75 -7.16
C THR A 53 -8.42 35.85 -6.72
N MET A 54 -8.68 35.85 -5.40
CA MET A 54 -10.03 35.96 -4.86
C MET A 54 -10.66 37.33 -5.17
N LEU A 55 -9.89 38.42 -5.10
CA LEU A 55 -10.36 39.76 -5.47
C LEU A 55 -10.71 39.85 -6.96
N ARG A 56 -9.89 39.26 -7.84
CA ARG A 56 -10.20 39.19 -9.28
C ARG A 56 -11.43 38.34 -9.55
N ALA A 57 -11.64 37.27 -8.80
CA ALA A 57 -12.86 36.47 -8.88
C ALA A 57 -14.10 37.30 -8.51
N VAL A 58 -14.07 38.07 -7.41
CA VAL A 58 -15.15 38.99 -7.02
C VAL A 58 -15.46 39.99 -8.14
N ARG A 59 -14.42 40.63 -8.71
CA ARG A 59 -14.59 41.67 -9.73
C ARG A 59 -15.14 41.13 -11.06
N HIS A 60 -14.81 39.90 -11.42
CA HIS A 60 -15.07 39.37 -12.77
C HIS A 60 -16.06 38.20 -12.81
N VAL A 61 -16.63 37.77 -11.69
CA VAL A 61 -17.60 36.65 -11.64
C VAL A 61 -18.77 36.87 -12.61
N ARG A 62 -19.23 38.12 -12.78
CA ARG A 62 -20.31 38.48 -13.72
C ARG A 62 -19.97 38.21 -15.18
N ALA A 63 -18.68 38.23 -15.53
CA ALA A 63 -18.18 37.97 -16.88
C ALA A 63 -17.99 36.47 -17.19
N LEU A 64 -18.20 35.59 -16.22
CA LEU A 64 -18.17 34.14 -16.44
C LEU A 64 -19.31 33.73 -17.38
N ARG A 65 -18.98 33.16 -18.54
CA ARG A 65 -19.98 32.80 -19.57
C ARG A 65 -20.77 31.54 -19.19
N ASP A 66 -20.04 30.51 -18.76
CA ASP A 66 -20.58 29.20 -18.40
C ASP A 66 -20.50 28.96 -16.88
N PRO A 67 -21.65 28.86 -16.17
CA PRO A 67 -21.70 28.52 -14.75
C PRO A 67 -21.02 27.19 -14.40
N HIS A 68 -21.05 26.19 -15.29
CA HIS A 68 -20.40 24.89 -15.05
C HIS A 68 -18.87 24.99 -15.05
N GLY A 69 -18.32 26.06 -15.65
CA GLY A 69 -16.89 26.31 -15.74
C GLY A 69 -16.27 27.09 -14.59
N PHE A 70 -17.02 27.38 -13.50
CA PHE A 70 -16.54 28.28 -12.42
C PHE A 70 -15.18 27.85 -11.82
N ARG A 71 -15.00 26.56 -11.53
CA ARG A 71 -13.75 26.02 -10.96
C ARG A 71 -12.57 26.21 -11.91
N ALA A 72 -12.72 25.78 -13.16
CA ALA A 72 -11.69 25.95 -14.18
C ALA A 72 -11.35 27.43 -14.39
N TRP A 73 -12.36 28.31 -14.40
CA TRP A 73 -12.18 29.75 -14.55
C TRP A 73 -11.43 30.37 -13.36
N LEU A 74 -11.78 30.01 -12.12
CA LEU A 74 -11.11 30.50 -10.92
C LEU A 74 -9.63 30.06 -10.88
N ILE A 75 -9.35 28.81 -11.26
CA ILE A 75 -7.98 28.31 -11.35
C ILE A 75 -7.22 28.94 -12.52
N ALA A 76 -7.88 29.27 -13.63
CA ALA A 76 -7.25 30.03 -14.72
C ALA A 76 -6.81 31.43 -14.26
N ILE A 77 -7.56 32.10 -13.36
CA ILE A 77 -7.14 33.36 -12.74
C ILE A 77 -5.86 33.15 -11.92
N ALA A 78 -5.84 32.12 -11.06
CA ALA A 78 -4.67 31.79 -10.24
C ALA A 78 -3.43 31.49 -11.09
N VAL A 79 -3.58 30.66 -12.14
CA VAL A 79 -2.50 30.32 -13.08
C VAL A 79 -1.97 31.58 -13.78
N ARG A 80 -2.85 32.50 -14.21
CA ARG A 80 -2.43 33.76 -14.82
C ARG A 80 -1.67 34.65 -13.83
N GLN A 81 -2.10 34.74 -12.57
CA GLN A 81 -1.37 35.49 -11.54
C GLN A 81 0.02 34.89 -11.29
N LEU A 82 0.13 33.57 -11.22
CA LEU A 82 1.41 32.87 -11.07
C LEU A 82 2.34 33.12 -12.28
N GLN A 83 1.80 33.20 -13.49
CA GLN A 83 2.55 33.52 -14.70
C GLN A 83 2.98 34.99 -14.76
N GLU A 84 2.10 35.94 -14.41
CA GLU A 84 2.46 37.37 -14.33
C GLU A 84 3.57 37.57 -13.32
N ARG A 85 3.44 37.03 -12.11
CA ARG A 85 4.43 37.17 -11.04
C ARG A 85 5.76 36.47 -11.36
N SER A 86 5.72 35.35 -12.10
CA SER A 86 6.93 34.67 -12.58
C SER A 86 7.84 35.53 -13.44
N ARG A 87 7.26 36.47 -14.20
CA ARG A 87 8.01 37.35 -15.10
C ARG A 87 8.73 38.46 -14.34
N HIS A 88 8.28 38.77 -13.12
CA HIS A 88 8.80 39.86 -12.29
C HIS A 88 9.70 39.37 -11.15
N LEU A 89 9.62 38.10 -10.76
CA LEU A 89 10.45 37.50 -9.71
C LEU A 89 11.62 36.70 -10.28
N THR A 90 12.79 37.32 -10.36
CA THR A 90 14.05 36.61 -10.59
C THR A 90 14.49 35.95 -9.27
N ARG A 91 13.90 34.81 -8.92
CA ARG A 91 14.25 34.12 -7.67
C ARG A 91 15.62 33.46 -7.78
N ALA A 92 16.50 33.73 -6.81
CA ALA A 92 17.70 32.93 -6.61
C ALA A 92 17.29 31.49 -6.24
N PRO A 93 17.76 30.46 -6.98
CA PRO A 93 17.45 29.08 -6.65
C PRO A 93 17.92 28.77 -5.23
N GLN A 94 17.18 27.93 -4.52
CA GLN A 94 17.59 27.43 -3.19
C GLN A 94 18.37 26.13 -3.36
N PRO A 95 19.42 25.89 -2.56
CA PRO A 95 20.15 24.62 -2.60
C PRO A 95 19.23 23.48 -2.14
N ILE A 96 19.38 22.32 -2.76
CA ILE A 96 18.73 21.07 -2.39
C ILE A 96 19.51 20.48 -1.22
N ASP A 97 18.86 20.47 -0.07
CA ASP A 97 19.36 19.75 1.10
C ASP A 97 19.22 18.23 0.88
N LEU A 98 20.35 17.53 0.95
CA LEU A 98 20.42 16.07 0.80
C LEU A 98 20.35 15.35 2.16
N THR A 99 20.46 16.07 3.29
CA THR A 99 20.34 15.46 4.62
C THR A 99 18.87 15.34 5.02
N ASP A 100 18.59 14.33 5.85
CA ASP A 100 17.28 14.09 6.46
C ASP A 100 17.17 14.79 7.83
N ASP A 101 18.00 15.80 8.09
CA ASP A 101 17.96 16.55 9.33
C ASP A 101 16.62 17.29 9.45
N ALA A 102 15.83 16.91 10.44
CA ALA A 102 14.51 17.45 10.73
C ALA A 102 14.54 18.93 11.20
N THR A 103 15.67 19.63 11.10
CA THR A 103 15.91 20.93 11.73
C THR A 103 15.92 22.12 10.76
N THR A 104 15.97 21.92 9.44
CA THR A 104 15.79 23.00 8.45
C THR A 104 14.29 23.17 8.12
N ALA A 105 13.67 24.12 8.83
CA ALA A 105 12.25 24.43 8.82
C ALA A 105 11.63 24.65 7.42
N LEU A 106 11.07 23.59 6.85
CA LEU A 106 9.83 23.71 6.07
C LEU A 106 8.68 23.54 7.07
N PRO A 107 7.84 24.57 7.32
CA PRO A 107 6.71 24.45 8.23
C PRO A 107 5.82 23.28 7.78
N ASP A 108 5.71 22.27 8.64
CA ASP A 108 4.86 21.10 8.43
C ASP A 108 3.39 21.56 8.37
N PRO A 109 2.73 21.50 7.20
CA PRO A 109 1.32 21.89 7.09
C PRO A 109 0.36 20.92 7.79
N TYR A 110 0.87 19.85 8.41
CA TYR A 110 0.08 18.81 9.08
C TYR A 110 0.25 18.78 10.61
N SER A 111 0.89 19.79 11.22
CA SER A 111 1.26 19.80 12.65
C SER A 111 0.07 19.66 13.63
N ASP A 112 -1.15 20.01 13.22
CA ASP A 112 -2.28 20.24 14.14
C ASP A 112 -3.38 19.16 14.13
N PHE A 113 -3.16 17.99 13.53
CA PHE A 113 -4.19 16.93 13.49
C PHE A 113 -3.93 15.82 14.53
N ALA A 114 -4.94 15.02 14.88
CA ALA A 114 -4.80 13.80 15.70
C ALA A 114 -4.77 12.52 14.82
N ALA A 115 -3.59 12.12 14.33
CA ALA A 115 -3.32 10.81 13.73
C ALA A 115 -2.04 10.23 14.38
N PRO A 116 -1.82 8.89 14.37
CA PRO A 116 -0.63 8.29 14.95
C PRO A 116 0.65 8.86 14.33
N ILE A 117 1.68 9.08 15.15
CA ILE A 117 2.88 9.88 14.85
C ILE A 117 3.73 9.30 13.70
N GLU A 118 3.66 7.99 13.43
CA GLU A 118 4.56 7.30 12.48
C GLU A 118 4.12 7.40 11.00
N GLU A 119 2.84 7.20 10.69
CA GLU A 119 2.30 7.34 9.31
C GLU A 119 2.50 8.76 8.75
N ARG A 120 2.54 9.75 9.65
CA ARG A 120 2.85 11.14 9.31
C ARG A 120 4.29 11.34 8.90
N LEU A 121 5.23 10.66 9.52
CA LEU A 121 6.65 10.87 9.25
C LEU A 121 7.01 10.38 7.85
N ASP A 122 6.47 9.24 7.42
CA ASP A 122 6.74 8.68 6.09
C ASP A 122 6.05 9.47 4.98
N LEU A 123 4.78 9.85 5.16
CA LEU A 123 4.09 10.72 4.20
C LEU A 123 4.73 12.12 4.15
N ALA A 124 5.13 12.69 5.29
CA ALA A 124 5.83 13.97 5.33
C ALA A 124 7.24 13.89 4.75
N ARG A 125 7.95 12.76 4.89
CA ARG A 125 9.25 12.52 4.25
C ARG A 125 9.07 12.44 2.73
N GLU A 126 8.09 11.69 2.25
CA GLU A 126 7.80 11.56 0.82
C GLU A 126 7.36 12.89 0.19
N MET A 127 6.49 13.65 0.87
CA MET A 127 6.08 14.99 0.46
C MET A 127 7.26 15.98 0.40
N ARG A 128 8.21 15.89 1.33
CA ARG A 128 9.45 16.67 1.29
C ARG A 128 10.31 16.27 0.09
N THR A 129 10.44 14.98 -0.20
CA THR A 129 11.19 14.47 -1.37
C THR A 129 10.58 14.95 -2.68
N ILE A 130 9.25 14.91 -2.81
CA ILE A 130 8.54 15.44 -3.99
C ILE A 130 8.71 16.96 -4.12
N ALA A 131 8.66 17.70 -3.01
CA ALA A 131 8.91 19.14 -3.02
C ALA A 131 10.35 19.48 -3.44
N ARG A 132 11.35 18.72 -2.97
CA ARG A 132 12.76 18.83 -3.40
C ARG A 132 12.91 18.49 -4.90
N ALA A 133 12.25 17.42 -5.37
CA ALA A 133 12.28 16.99 -6.77
C ALA A 133 11.64 18.03 -7.71
N ALA A 134 10.53 18.64 -7.29
CA ALA A 134 9.87 19.71 -8.01
C ALA A 134 10.77 20.95 -8.20
N GLY A 135 11.82 21.10 -7.39
CA GLY A 135 12.85 22.11 -7.58
C GLY A 135 13.54 22.04 -8.94
N PHE A 136 13.72 20.83 -9.49
CA PHE A 136 14.36 20.63 -10.81
C PHE A 136 13.44 20.92 -11.99
N LEU A 137 12.13 21.05 -11.75
CA LEU A 137 11.15 21.33 -12.79
C LEU A 137 11.18 22.81 -13.18
N SER A 138 10.86 23.08 -14.45
CA SER A 138 10.61 24.44 -14.90
C SER A 138 9.40 25.03 -14.17
N GLN A 139 9.29 26.36 -14.08
CA GLN A 139 8.13 26.98 -13.45
C GLN A 139 6.80 26.62 -14.13
N PRO A 140 6.71 26.56 -15.48
CA PRO A 140 5.54 25.99 -16.15
C PRO A 140 5.24 24.54 -15.74
N ASP A 141 6.26 23.69 -15.56
CA ASP A 141 6.05 22.29 -15.16
C ASP A 141 5.64 22.15 -13.70
N ARG A 142 6.09 23.04 -12.80
CA ARG A 142 5.58 23.13 -11.42
C ARG A 142 4.10 23.50 -11.35
N GLN A 143 3.63 24.37 -12.27
CA GLN A 143 2.21 24.68 -12.40
C GLN A 143 1.42 23.44 -12.85
N VAL A 144 1.94 22.69 -13.85
CA VAL A 144 1.33 21.44 -14.30
C VAL A 144 1.29 20.40 -13.17
N LEU A 145 2.36 20.28 -12.38
CA LEU A 145 2.41 19.41 -11.19
C LEU A 145 1.35 19.78 -10.14
N ALA A 146 1.19 21.07 -9.83
CA ALA A 146 0.19 21.53 -8.88
C ALA A 146 -1.24 21.19 -9.33
N LEU A 147 -1.57 21.42 -10.60
CA LEU A 147 -2.90 21.10 -11.15
C LEU A 147 -3.13 19.59 -11.25
N TRP A 148 -2.14 18.84 -11.71
CA TRP A 148 -2.21 17.39 -11.77
C TRP A 148 -2.36 16.76 -10.39
N SER A 149 -1.75 17.33 -9.34
CA SER A 149 -1.97 16.86 -7.97
C SER A 149 -3.44 16.99 -7.55
N GLN A 150 -4.14 18.05 -7.96
CA GLN A 150 -5.57 18.19 -7.68
C GLN A 150 -6.42 17.25 -8.53
N GLU A 151 -5.94 16.90 -9.73
CA GLU A 151 -6.60 15.92 -10.59
C GLU A 151 -6.55 14.51 -10.03
N VAL A 152 -5.35 14.01 -9.70
CA VAL A 152 -5.12 12.69 -9.11
C VAL A 152 -5.92 12.50 -7.84
N ALA A 153 -5.99 13.58 -7.07
CA ALA A 153 -6.62 13.57 -5.78
C ALA A 153 -8.17 13.72 -5.94
N GLY A 154 -8.69 14.05 -7.13
CA GLY A 154 -10.12 14.00 -7.44
C GLY A 154 -10.89 15.31 -7.22
N GLY A 155 -10.22 16.46 -7.27
CA GLY A 155 -10.87 17.77 -7.20
C GLY A 155 -10.39 18.75 -8.26
N LEU A 156 -9.86 18.25 -9.37
CA LEU A 156 -10.08 18.80 -10.69
C LEU A 156 -10.29 17.63 -11.65
N SER A 157 -11.09 17.82 -12.69
CA SER A 157 -11.14 16.91 -13.84
C SER A 157 -10.06 17.28 -14.86
N ARG A 158 -9.68 16.33 -15.73
CA ARG A 158 -8.75 16.60 -16.84
C ARG A 158 -9.21 17.75 -17.74
N ALA A 159 -10.53 17.92 -17.93
CA ALA A 159 -11.10 19.02 -18.69
C ALA A 159 -10.89 20.37 -17.99
N GLU A 160 -11.06 20.43 -16.67
CA GLU A 160 -10.82 21.64 -15.89
C GLU A 160 -9.33 22.00 -15.84
N VAL A 161 -8.43 21.02 -15.73
CA VAL A 161 -6.98 21.24 -15.83
C VAL A 161 -6.60 21.82 -17.20
N ALA A 162 -7.16 21.27 -18.28
CA ALA A 162 -6.90 21.73 -19.63
C ALA A 162 -7.39 23.17 -19.85
N ALA A 163 -8.60 23.47 -19.39
CA ALA A 163 -9.19 24.81 -19.44
C ALA A 163 -8.37 25.82 -18.62
N ALA A 164 -7.91 25.45 -17.42
CA ALA A 164 -7.08 26.31 -16.57
C ALA A 164 -5.72 26.64 -17.22
N LEU A 165 -5.13 25.69 -17.96
CA LEU A 165 -3.89 25.88 -18.70
C LEU A 165 -4.07 26.57 -20.06
N ALA A 166 -5.32 26.84 -20.48
CA ALA A 166 -5.67 27.31 -21.83
C ALA A 166 -5.15 26.38 -22.94
N LEU A 167 -5.28 25.07 -22.75
CA LEU A 167 -4.82 24.04 -23.68
C LEU A 167 -5.95 23.06 -24.01
N THR A 168 -5.79 22.32 -25.11
CA THR A 168 -6.67 21.19 -25.42
C THR A 168 -6.41 20.04 -24.44
N PRO A 169 -7.39 19.15 -24.17
CA PRO A 169 -7.18 17.97 -23.32
C PRO A 169 -6.00 17.09 -23.79
N ALA A 170 -5.82 16.96 -25.11
CA ALA A 170 -4.70 16.24 -25.71
C ALA A 170 -3.34 16.90 -25.42
N HIS A 171 -3.22 18.22 -25.63
CA HIS A 171 -1.99 18.96 -25.30
C HIS A 171 -1.69 18.93 -23.80
N THR A 172 -2.72 19.00 -22.97
CA THR A 172 -2.60 18.88 -21.51
C THR A 172 -2.10 17.50 -21.11
N ALA A 173 -2.61 16.42 -21.71
CA ALA A 173 -2.12 15.07 -21.47
C ALA A 173 -0.64 14.91 -21.81
N VAL A 174 -0.20 15.45 -22.96
CA VAL A 174 1.23 15.44 -23.36
C VAL A 174 2.09 16.25 -22.38
N ARG A 175 1.61 17.41 -21.91
CA ARG A 175 2.32 18.21 -20.90
C ARG A 175 2.43 17.49 -19.56
N VAL A 176 1.34 16.89 -19.08
CA VAL A 176 1.34 16.08 -17.85
C VAL A 176 2.30 14.90 -17.97
N GLN A 177 2.29 14.18 -19.10
CA GLN A 177 3.21 13.08 -19.34
C GLN A 177 4.68 13.53 -19.31
N ARG A 178 5.01 14.63 -20.00
CA ARG A 178 6.38 15.18 -20.01
C ARG A 178 6.83 15.65 -18.62
N MET A 179 5.96 16.34 -17.91
CA MET A 179 6.21 16.77 -16.52
C MET A 179 6.44 15.57 -15.61
N ARG A 180 5.58 14.53 -15.68
CA ARG A 180 5.73 13.28 -14.91
C ARG A 180 7.07 12.62 -15.18
N ALA A 181 7.46 12.46 -16.45
CA ALA A 181 8.76 11.90 -16.80
C ALA A 181 9.95 12.70 -16.22
N GLN A 182 9.84 14.04 -16.15
CA GLN A 182 10.85 14.88 -15.50
C GLN A 182 10.85 14.74 -13.97
N LEU A 183 9.67 14.65 -13.35
CA LEU A 183 9.51 14.44 -11.92
C LEU A 183 10.06 13.08 -11.50
N ASP A 184 9.76 12.01 -12.25
CA ASP A 184 10.27 10.66 -12.01
C ASP A 184 11.80 10.63 -12.10
N LEU A 185 12.37 11.29 -13.12
CA LEU A 185 13.83 11.40 -13.25
C LEU A 185 14.43 12.18 -12.06
N ALA A 186 13.79 13.26 -11.62
CA ALA A 186 14.25 14.07 -10.49
C ALA A 186 14.19 13.30 -9.16
N LEU A 187 13.10 12.58 -8.92
CA LEU A 187 12.94 11.69 -7.76
C LEU A 187 14.00 10.58 -7.78
N THR A 188 14.22 9.96 -8.93
CA THR A 188 15.23 8.92 -9.12
C THR A 188 16.63 9.45 -8.83
N VAL A 189 16.96 10.65 -9.32
CA VAL A 189 18.24 11.32 -9.04
C VAL A 189 18.41 11.64 -7.55
N LEU A 190 17.41 12.22 -6.89
CA LEU A 190 17.49 12.56 -5.47
C LEU A 190 17.65 11.32 -4.59
N ARG A 191 16.84 10.29 -4.82
CA ARG A 191 16.92 9.04 -4.07
C ARG A 191 18.27 8.33 -4.30
N ALA A 192 18.80 8.35 -5.52
CA ALA A 192 20.14 7.83 -5.81
C ALA A 192 21.27 8.63 -5.12
N LEU A 193 21.12 9.95 -5.01
CA LEU A 193 22.05 10.80 -4.25
C LEU A 193 21.95 10.57 -2.73
N GLN A 194 20.78 10.21 -2.21
CA GLN A 194 20.58 9.93 -0.79
C GLN A 194 20.88 8.47 -0.39
N ALA A 195 21.06 7.59 -1.37
CA ALA A 195 21.34 6.16 -1.12
C ALA A 195 22.62 5.96 -0.31
N GLN A 196 22.58 4.99 0.61
CA GLN A 196 23.71 4.57 1.43
C GLN A 196 23.95 3.06 1.25
N PRO A 197 25.12 2.63 0.72
CA PRO A 197 26.18 3.48 0.14
C PRO A 197 25.75 4.11 -1.20
N ARG A 198 26.22 5.34 -1.45
CA ARG A 198 26.01 6.04 -2.73
C ARG A 198 26.87 5.39 -3.81
N CYS A 199 26.34 5.28 -5.02
CA CYS A 199 27.12 4.81 -6.17
C CYS A 199 28.35 5.71 -6.40
N GLU A 200 29.54 5.12 -6.52
CA GLU A 200 30.80 5.84 -6.71
C GLU A 200 30.77 6.72 -7.97
N GLY A 201 30.30 6.18 -9.11
CA GLY A 201 30.17 6.96 -10.35
C GLY A 201 29.16 8.10 -10.26
N LEU A 202 28.15 7.99 -9.39
CA LEU A 202 27.24 9.11 -9.11
C LEU A 202 27.92 10.16 -8.23
N THR A 203 28.71 9.75 -7.24
CA THR A 203 29.53 10.63 -6.40
C THR A 203 30.49 11.46 -7.25
N GLU A 204 31.20 10.84 -8.19
CA GLU A 204 32.07 11.53 -9.15
C GLU A 204 31.28 12.49 -10.03
N THR A 205 30.13 12.05 -10.55
CA THR A 205 29.27 12.90 -11.39
C THR A 205 28.77 14.12 -10.62
N ALA A 206 28.44 13.96 -9.34
CA ALA A 206 27.93 15.01 -8.46
C ALA A 206 29.02 15.89 -7.82
N GLN A 207 30.30 15.58 -7.98
CA GLN A 207 31.39 16.26 -7.26
C GLN A 207 31.44 17.78 -7.49
N ARG A 208 31.05 18.25 -8.67
CA ARG A 208 30.98 19.69 -9.01
C ARG A 208 29.57 20.29 -8.88
N TRP A 209 28.62 19.51 -8.39
CA TRP A 209 27.26 19.97 -8.23
C TRP A 209 27.17 20.87 -7.00
N ASN A 210 26.80 22.11 -7.24
CA ASN A 210 26.57 23.16 -6.25
C ASN A 210 25.26 22.98 -5.45
N GLN A 211 24.64 21.80 -5.53
CA GLN A 211 23.35 21.45 -4.89
C GLN A 211 22.14 22.26 -5.39
N PHE A 212 22.27 23.13 -6.39
CA PHE A 212 21.12 23.85 -6.94
C PHE A 212 20.37 23.01 -7.99
N ALA A 213 19.04 23.14 -7.99
CA ALA A 213 18.14 22.41 -8.86
C ALA A 213 18.12 22.95 -10.30
N GLU A 214 19.24 22.82 -11.01
CA GLU A 214 19.41 23.38 -12.35
C GLU A 214 19.13 22.31 -13.44
N PRO A 215 18.46 22.66 -14.55
CA PRO A 215 18.14 21.70 -15.62
C PRO A 215 19.36 20.96 -16.21
N ARG A 216 20.51 21.63 -16.27
CA ARG A 216 21.77 21.01 -16.74
C ARG A 216 22.24 19.87 -15.81
N TRP A 217 22.00 20.01 -14.51
CA TRP A 217 22.37 19.03 -13.50
C TRP A 217 21.41 17.85 -13.49
N LEU A 218 20.10 18.09 -13.63
CA LEU A 218 19.12 16.99 -13.82
C LEU A 218 19.47 16.15 -15.05
N LYS A 219 19.86 16.80 -16.18
CA LYS A 219 20.28 16.09 -17.40
C LYS A 219 21.57 15.28 -17.19
N ARG A 220 22.56 15.85 -16.49
CA ARG A 220 23.86 15.22 -16.25
C ARG A 220 23.75 14.04 -15.28
N LEU A 221 23.17 14.25 -14.10
CA LEU A 221 22.93 13.21 -13.10
C LEU A 221 21.97 12.15 -13.64
N GLY A 222 20.90 12.58 -14.31
CA GLY A 222 19.92 11.69 -14.93
C GLY A 222 20.47 10.83 -16.08
N ARG A 223 21.59 11.20 -16.72
CA ARG A 223 22.27 10.32 -17.69
C ARG A 223 22.98 9.18 -16.97
N HIS A 224 23.68 9.48 -15.87
CA HIS A 224 24.33 8.46 -15.06
C HIS A 224 23.29 7.53 -14.45
N VAL A 225 22.27 8.09 -13.79
CA VAL A 225 21.24 7.32 -13.09
C VAL A 225 20.50 6.36 -14.02
N ARG A 226 20.24 6.73 -15.28
CA ARG A 226 19.62 5.83 -16.27
C ARG A 226 20.53 4.70 -16.78
N GLY A 227 21.84 4.89 -16.72
CA GLY A 227 22.82 3.90 -17.19
C GLY A 227 23.40 3.02 -16.08
N CYS A 228 23.05 3.27 -14.81
CA CYS A 228 23.60 2.59 -13.65
C CYS A 228 22.51 1.81 -12.91
N ALA A 229 22.64 0.49 -12.86
CA ALA A 229 21.66 -0.39 -12.22
C ALA A 229 21.45 -0.06 -10.72
N GLN A 230 22.52 0.27 -9.98
CA GLN A 230 22.43 0.69 -8.58
C GLN A 230 21.62 1.98 -8.40
N CYS A 231 21.80 2.95 -9.30
CA CYS A 231 21.09 4.22 -9.24
C CYS A 231 19.63 4.11 -9.71
N LEU A 232 19.34 3.25 -10.71
CA LEU A 232 17.97 2.92 -11.12
C LEU A 232 17.20 2.25 -9.98
N LEU A 233 17.80 1.24 -9.35
CA LEU A 233 17.24 0.59 -8.18
C LEU A 233 17.00 1.59 -7.06
N ALA A 234 17.97 2.49 -6.79
CA ALA A 234 17.80 3.56 -5.81
C ALA A 234 16.64 4.53 -6.14
N GLY A 235 16.26 4.70 -7.41
CA GLY A 235 15.13 5.53 -7.80
C GLY A 235 13.76 4.84 -7.72
N GLN A 236 13.74 3.52 -7.89
CA GLN A 236 12.56 2.66 -7.70
C GLN A 236 12.11 2.56 -6.22
N ARG A 237 12.85 3.24 -5.32
CA ARG A 237 12.73 3.16 -3.87
C ARG A 237 11.62 3.89 -3.16
N GLY A 238 10.81 4.66 -3.87
CA GLY A 238 9.79 5.47 -3.19
C GLY A 238 8.44 5.38 -3.84
N THR A 239 7.45 5.85 -3.09
CA THR A 239 6.05 5.86 -3.48
C THR A 239 5.88 6.52 -4.85
N PRO A 240 5.08 5.94 -5.75
CA PRO A 240 4.66 6.61 -6.97
C PRO A 240 4.10 8.00 -6.61
N PRO A 241 4.53 9.07 -7.31
CA PRO A 241 4.10 10.43 -6.97
C PRO A 241 2.57 10.57 -6.98
N GLU A 242 1.86 9.77 -7.76
CA GLU A 242 0.40 9.70 -7.80
C GLU A 242 -0.22 9.34 -6.44
N LEU A 243 0.32 8.33 -5.77
CA LEU A 243 -0.19 7.85 -4.49
C LEU A 243 0.09 8.86 -3.37
N ALA A 244 1.29 9.46 -3.38
CA ALA A 244 1.65 10.49 -2.41
C ALA A 244 0.87 11.81 -2.63
N LEU A 245 0.65 12.21 -3.88
CA LEU A 245 -0.12 13.43 -4.20
C LEU A 245 -1.63 13.23 -4.01
N GLY A 246 -2.13 12.01 -4.17
CA GLY A 246 -3.54 11.64 -3.96
C GLY A 246 -4.00 11.75 -2.50
N THR A 247 -3.11 11.53 -1.54
CA THR A 247 -3.37 11.65 -0.08
C THR A 247 -3.21 13.07 0.44
N ALA A 248 -2.61 13.97 -0.34
CA ALA A 248 -2.18 15.31 0.11
C ALA A 248 -3.26 16.41 0.01
N TRP A 249 -4.56 16.08 0.03
CA TRP A 249 -5.66 17.07 0.03
C TRP A 249 -5.69 17.99 1.24
N LEU A 250 -5.03 17.61 2.32
CA LEU A 250 -5.15 18.24 3.63
C LEU A 250 -4.14 19.37 3.81
N LEU A 251 -4.02 20.29 2.86
CA LEU A 251 -3.36 21.57 3.16
C LEU A 251 -4.39 22.47 3.86
N PRO A 252 -4.35 22.64 5.19
CA PRO A 252 -5.22 23.60 5.84
C PRO A 252 -4.91 25.00 5.29
N VAL A 253 -5.95 25.73 4.93
CA VAL A 253 -5.84 27.17 4.69
C VAL A 253 -5.53 27.82 6.04
N PRO A 254 -4.45 28.61 6.16
CA PRO A 254 -4.17 29.34 7.38
C PRO A 254 -5.39 30.13 7.84
N ALA A 255 -5.75 30.01 9.11
CA ALA A 255 -7.00 30.55 9.63
C ALA A 255 -7.17 32.04 9.26
N TYR A 256 -6.12 32.86 9.31
CA TYR A 256 -6.20 34.30 9.00
C TYR A 256 -6.70 34.63 7.58
N LEU A 257 -6.54 33.74 6.59
CA LEU A 257 -7.10 33.95 5.25
C LEU A 257 -8.63 33.77 5.21
N THR A 258 -9.19 33.04 6.18
CA THR A 258 -10.65 32.87 6.32
C THR A 258 -11.31 34.04 7.06
N TRP A 259 -10.55 34.84 7.81
CA TRP A 259 -11.03 35.99 8.59
C TRP A 259 -11.20 37.28 7.78
N GLN A 260 -10.65 37.36 6.56
CA GLN A 260 -10.81 38.54 5.70
C GLN A 260 -12.10 38.55 4.85
N ILE A 261 -12.95 37.51 4.98
CA ILE A 261 -14.31 37.49 4.42
C ILE A 261 -15.26 37.99 5.52
N PRO A 262 -15.99 39.11 5.35
CA PRO A 262 -16.76 39.72 6.43
C PRO A 262 -17.82 38.75 7.01
N THR A 263 -17.53 38.33 8.23
CA THR A 263 -18.33 37.75 9.32
C THR A 263 -19.72 37.13 9.00
N VAL A 264 -19.78 35.80 9.15
CA VAL A 264 -20.81 35.15 9.98
C VAL A 264 -20.10 34.20 10.94
N THR A 265 -20.36 34.44 12.23
CA THR A 265 -19.88 33.79 13.45
C THR A 265 -19.25 32.39 13.34
N ALA A 266 -18.04 32.24 13.89
CA ALA A 266 -17.26 31.01 14.05
C ALA A 266 -18.05 29.82 14.64
N ALA A 267 -19.16 30.08 15.34
CA ALA A 267 -20.08 29.05 15.82
C ALA A 267 -20.77 28.25 14.69
N LYS A 268 -20.99 28.83 13.51
CA LYS A 268 -21.56 28.12 12.35
C LYS A 268 -20.52 27.32 11.56
N VAL A 269 -19.24 27.68 11.63
CA VAL A 269 -18.15 26.92 10.98
C VAL A 269 -17.94 25.60 11.73
N MET A 270 -17.96 25.61 13.06
CA MET A 270 -17.91 24.38 13.86
C MET A 270 -19.19 23.53 13.73
N ALA A 271 -20.36 24.16 13.57
CA ALA A 271 -21.61 23.44 13.29
C ALA A 271 -21.65 22.85 11.87
N ALA A 272 -21.04 23.49 10.86
CA ALA A 272 -20.92 22.97 9.50
C ALA A 272 -19.87 21.86 9.37
N VAL A 273 -18.82 21.89 10.21
CA VAL A 273 -17.90 20.75 10.37
C VAL A 273 -18.62 19.58 11.07
N GLY A 274 -19.48 19.85 12.05
CA GLY A 274 -20.34 18.85 12.70
C GLY A 274 -21.46 18.29 11.81
N ASP A 275 -22.07 19.11 10.95
CA ASP A 275 -23.12 18.68 10.01
C ASP A 275 -22.56 18.05 8.74
N GLY A 276 -21.35 18.42 8.32
CA GLY A 276 -20.59 17.67 7.32
C GLY A 276 -20.25 16.27 7.82
N MET A 277 -19.87 16.15 9.09
CA MET A 277 -19.63 14.86 9.75
C MET A 277 -20.94 14.06 9.94
N ARG A 278 -22.07 14.72 10.25
CA ARG A 278 -23.41 14.08 10.29
C ARG A 278 -23.98 13.71 8.92
N ARG A 279 -23.67 14.43 7.83
CA ARG A 279 -24.09 14.05 6.46
C ARG A 279 -23.21 12.95 5.86
N VAL A 280 -21.94 12.87 6.28
CA VAL A 280 -21.08 11.71 5.99
C VAL A 280 -21.52 10.48 6.81
N LEU A 281 -22.05 10.67 8.03
CA LEU A 281 -22.71 9.61 8.81
C LEU A 281 -24.14 9.30 8.34
N GLY A 282 -24.82 10.20 7.63
CA GLY A 282 -26.19 10.02 7.11
C GLY A 282 -26.30 9.21 5.82
N TYR A 283 -25.18 8.85 5.19
CA TYR A 283 -25.15 7.87 4.09
C TYR A 283 -25.06 6.42 4.58
N PHE A 284 -24.86 6.23 5.90
CA PHE A 284 -24.93 4.95 6.58
C PHE A 284 -26.16 4.95 7.51
N ASN A 285 -27.24 4.29 7.09
CA ASN A 285 -28.41 4.07 7.93
C ASN A 285 -28.02 3.23 9.17
N LEU A 286 -27.72 3.88 10.31
CA LEU A 286 -27.94 3.29 11.63
C LEU A 286 -28.91 4.16 12.41
N LYS A 287 -30.05 3.55 12.76
CA LYS A 287 -31.03 4.10 13.69
C LYS A 287 -30.43 4.24 15.09
N THR A 288 -30.93 5.27 15.77
CA THR A 288 -30.72 5.71 17.14
C THR A 288 -30.98 4.66 18.23
N LEU A 289 -30.09 4.62 19.22
CA LEU A 289 -30.32 4.36 20.65
C LEU A 289 -29.10 5.02 21.34
N GLY A 290 -29.17 6.17 22.03
CA GLY A 290 -30.12 6.55 23.06
C GLY A 290 -29.39 6.45 24.42
N LEU A 291 -28.53 7.41 24.75
CA LEU A 291 -28.04 7.67 26.10
C LEU A 291 -27.68 9.17 26.22
N ALA A 292 -28.21 9.78 27.27
CA ALA A 292 -28.43 11.21 27.43
C ALA A 292 -27.36 11.92 28.27
N GLY A 293 -27.28 13.25 28.10
CA GLY A 293 -26.64 14.23 29.01
C GLY A 293 -25.11 14.25 28.95
N THR A 294 -24.41 15.38 28.87
CA THR A 294 -24.70 16.75 29.28
C THR A 294 -23.89 17.74 28.42
N ALA A 295 -24.50 18.88 28.10
CA ALA A 295 -23.88 19.99 27.40
C ALA A 295 -23.05 20.85 28.35
N ALA A 296 -21.86 21.28 27.91
CA ALA A 296 -21.20 22.47 28.44
C ALA A 296 -20.56 23.25 27.29
N VAL A 297 -21.20 24.36 26.93
CA VAL A 297 -20.72 25.39 26.03
C VAL A 297 -19.81 26.32 26.83
N MET A 298 -18.58 26.55 26.39
CA MET A 298 -17.76 27.69 26.83
C MET A 298 -17.16 28.38 25.61
N VAL A 299 -17.74 29.54 25.30
CA VAL A 299 -17.21 30.55 24.37
C VAL A 299 -16.13 31.32 25.14
N LEU A 300 -14.88 31.31 24.67
CA LEU A 300 -13.86 32.24 25.16
C LEU A 300 -13.75 33.44 24.22
N ALA A 301 -14.20 34.58 24.72
CA ALA A 301 -13.92 35.90 24.18
C ALA A 301 -12.45 36.26 24.40
N VAL A 302 -11.86 36.90 23.39
CA VAL A 302 -10.54 37.54 23.47
C VAL A 302 -10.62 38.69 24.49
N GLN A 303 -9.85 38.58 25.57
CA GLN A 303 -9.42 39.73 26.36
C GLN A 303 -7.91 39.66 26.53
N THR A 304 -7.26 40.74 26.11
CA THR A 304 -5.86 41.08 26.30
C THR A 304 -5.54 41.24 27.78
N VAL A 305 -4.52 40.53 28.29
CA VAL A 305 -3.97 40.73 29.64
C VAL A 305 -2.43 40.73 29.56
N PRO A 306 -1.73 41.60 30.32
CA PRO A 306 -0.32 41.98 30.13
C PRO A 306 0.66 41.01 30.81
N GLU A 307 1.94 41.08 30.40
CA GLU A 307 3.06 40.32 30.97
C GLU A 307 3.29 40.58 32.48
N PRO A 308 3.63 39.54 33.28
CA PRO A 308 4.18 39.70 34.63
C PRO A 308 5.71 39.53 34.69
N PRO A 309 6.38 40.01 35.76
CA PRO A 309 7.81 40.31 35.77
C PRO A 309 8.72 39.13 36.07
N GLU A 310 9.98 39.26 35.63
CA GLU A 310 11.10 38.36 35.89
C GLU A 310 11.35 38.11 37.39
N THR A 311 11.53 36.84 37.75
CA THR A 311 12.22 36.44 38.98
C THR A 311 13.36 35.47 38.64
N ILE A 312 14.56 35.90 39.02
CA ILE A 312 15.84 35.21 38.84
C ILE A 312 15.92 34.04 39.83
N VAL A 313 16.17 32.82 39.33
CA VAL A 313 16.56 31.66 40.14
C VAL A 313 17.89 31.13 39.61
N ALA A 314 18.89 31.02 40.50
CA ALA A 314 20.29 30.70 40.21
C ALA A 314 20.54 29.23 39.81
N PRO A 315 21.63 28.93 39.07
CA PRO A 315 21.96 27.58 38.61
C PRO A 315 22.66 26.72 39.68
N PRO A 316 22.51 25.37 39.66
CA PRO A 316 23.26 24.46 40.54
C PRO A 316 24.72 24.23 40.06
N PRO A 317 25.64 23.83 40.95
CA PRO A 317 27.09 23.87 40.71
C PRO A 317 27.64 22.66 39.94
N ASN A 318 28.77 22.91 39.25
CA ASN A 318 29.52 21.97 38.40
C ASN A 318 30.12 20.78 39.18
N ALA A 319 29.99 19.57 38.63
CA ALA A 319 30.78 18.39 39.02
C ALA A 319 32.05 18.27 38.14
N PRO A 320 33.20 17.84 38.70
CA PRO A 320 34.50 17.92 38.03
C PRO A 320 34.75 16.84 36.98
N THR A 321 35.46 17.26 35.94
CA THR A 321 35.93 16.49 34.78
C THR A 321 36.93 15.39 35.18
N ALA A 322 36.66 14.14 34.78
CA ALA A 322 37.61 13.04 34.92
C ALA A 322 38.36 12.77 33.61
N THR A 323 39.68 12.72 33.70
CA THR A 323 40.66 12.55 32.63
C THR A 323 40.67 11.13 32.08
N VAL A 324 40.72 10.98 30.75
CA VAL A 324 40.81 9.69 30.03
C VAL A 324 42.25 9.16 30.08
N ALA A 325 42.42 7.90 30.50
CA ALA A 325 43.66 7.12 30.40
C ALA A 325 43.61 6.15 29.19
N PRO A 326 44.75 5.79 28.57
CA PRO A 326 44.79 4.98 27.35
C PRO A 326 44.53 3.48 27.61
N PRO A 327 44.06 2.70 26.62
CA PRO A 327 43.54 1.36 26.85
C PRO A 327 44.65 0.31 26.96
N THR A 328 44.57 -0.48 28.02
CA THR A 328 45.25 -1.77 28.18
C THR A 328 44.50 -2.87 27.43
N VAL A 329 45.26 -3.72 26.72
CA VAL A 329 44.76 -4.92 26.03
C VAL A 329 44.45 -6.00 27.06
N GLY A 330 43.21 -6.50 27.07
CA GLY A 330 42.71 -7.59 27.92
C GLY A 330 41.68 -8.47 27.17
N PRO A 331 41.46 -9.73 27.59
CA PRO A 331 41.25 -10.85 26.66
C PRO A 331 39.81 -11.00 26.13
N ARG A 332 39.77 -11.57 24.92
CA ARG A 332 38.62 -11.96 24.08
C ARG A 332 37.42 -12.53 24.88
N PRO A 333 36.21 -11.97 24.75
CA PRO A 333 34.99 -12.61 25.24
C PRO A 333 34.59 -13.80 24.34
N ALA A 334 34.24 -14.89 25.00
CA ALA A 334 33.72 -16.11 24.42
C ALA A 334 32.43 -15.92 23.61
N GLN A 335 32.23 -16.85 22.67
CA GLN A 335 31.07 -16.99 21.80
C GLN A 335 29.75 -16.76 22.56
N SER A 336 29.07 -15.65 22.23
CA SER A 336 27.71 -15.40 22.72
C SER A 336 26.74 -16.40 22.10
N ALA A 337 26.07 -17.12 22.98
CA ALA A 337 24.97 -18.04 22.68
C ALA A 337 23.91 -17.37 21.80
N SER A 338 23.48 -18.13 20.80
CA SER A 338 22.31 -17.87 19.96
C SER A 338 21.08 -17.54 20.79
N ALA A 339 20.39 -16.45 20.44
CA ALA A 339 19.08 -16.10 20.97
C ALA A 339 18.08 -17.27 20.77
N PRO A 340 17.13 -17.49 21.70
CA PRO A 340 16.16 -18.57 21.57
C PRO A 340 15.25 -18.31 20.36
N ALA A 341 15.07 -19.33 19.52
CA ALA A 341 14.13 -19.31 18.42
C ALA A 341 12.70 -19.04 18.93
N ALA A 342 11.98 -18.14 18.25
CA ALA A 342 10.55 -17.97 18.48
C ALA A 342 9.85 -19.34 18.31
N PRO A 343 8.87 -19.68 19.17
CA PRO A 343 8.19 -20.96 19.08
C PRO A 343 7.53 -21.11 17.71
N ALA A 344 7.83 -22.21 17.01
CA ALA A 344 7.21 -22.53 15.74
C ALA A 344 5.67 -22.55 15.91
N PRO A 345 4.90 -21.92 15.00
CA PRO A 345 3.45 -21.94 15.09
C PRO A 345 2.95 -23.39 15.09
N ARG A 346 2.18 -23.78 16.11
CA ARG A 346 1.59 -25.12 16.19
C ARG A 346 0.49 -25.24 15.12
N LEU A 347 0.68 -26.17 14.19
CA LEU A 347 -0.35 -26.60 13.24
C LEU A 347 -1.52 -27.21 14.01
N ILE A 348 -2.70 -26.59 13.92
CA ILE A 348 -3.93 -27.16 14.49
C ILE A 348 -4.51 -28.11 13.44
N THR A 349 -4.53 -29.41 13.74
CA THR A 349 -5.16 -30.42 12.87
C THR A 349 -6.66 -30.47 13.18
N VAL A 350 -7.53 -30.14 12.22
CA VAL A 350 -8.98 -30.30 12.36
C VAL A 350 -9.55 -31.04 11.16
N ALA A 351 -10.13 -32.20 11.43
CA ALA A 351 -10.92 -33.00 10.50
C ALA A 351 -12.35 -32.43 10.40
N ALA A 352 -12.68 -31.83 9.24
CA ALA A 352 -14.02 -31.84 8.62
C ALA A 352 -14.06 -30.86 7.44
N GLU A 353 -14.75 -31.27 6.37
CA GLU A 353 -14.98 -30.49 5.15
C GLU A 353 -16.02 -29.37 5.31
N GLY A 354 -16.05 -28.71 6.45
CA GLY A 354 -17.09 -27.76 6.81
C GLY A 354 -17.56 -28.00 8.24
N VAL A 355 -18.70 -27.40 8.59
CA VAL A 355 -19.38 -27.60 9.87
C VAL A 355 -20.64 -28.45 9.66
N SER A 356 -21.02 -29.26 10.65
CA SER A 356 -22.25 -30.06 10.59
C SER A 356 -23.49 -29.24 10.97
N ALA A 357 -23.32 -28.19 11.78
CA ALA A 357 -24.36 -27.27 12.20
C ALA A 357 -23.74 -25.87 12.47
N ALA A 358 -24.59 -24.86 12.56
CA ALA A 358 -24.17 -23.48 12.83
C ALA A 358 -25.20 -22.75 13.71
N ASP A 359 -24.76 -21.65 14.31
CA ASP A 359 -25.65 -20.73 15.03
C ASP A 359 -26.38 -19.79 14.07
N ILE A 360 -25.72 -19.44 12.96
CA ILE A 360 -26.23 -18.53 11.94
C ILE A 360 -26.09 -19.19 10.57
N TYR A 361 -27.20 -19.29 9.83
CA TYR A 361 -27.23 -19.80 8.46
C TYR A 361 -27.46 -18.66 7.47
N VAL A 362 -26.69 -18.65 6.39
CA VAL A 362 -26.81 -17.71 5.26
C VAL A 362 -27.08 -18.50 3.98
N ALA A 363 -28.17 -18.20 3.28
CA ALA A 363 -28.58 -18.91 2.07
C ALA A 363 -29.02 -17.96 0.96
N THR A 364 -28.90 -18.39 -0.29
CA THR A 364 -29.23 -17.56 -1.48
C THR A 364 -30.72 -17.23 -1.60
N ASP A 365 -31.57 -18.00 -0.92
CA ASP A 365 -33.02 -17.85 -0.82
C ASP A 365 -33.45 -17.35 0.58
N GLY A 366 -32.50 -16.91 1.41
CA GLY A 366 -32.76 -16.34 2.73
C GLY A 366 -33.32 -14.92 2.69
N ASP A 367 -33.60 -14.37 3.88
CA ASP A 367 -34.03 -12.99 4.09
C ASP A 367 -33.31 -12.41 5.31
N ASP A 368 -32.78 -11.19 5.21
CA ASP A 368 -32.06 -10.52 6.31
C ASP A 368 -32.97 -10.07 7.47
N ILE A 369 -34.30 -10.17 7.31
CA ILE A 369 -35.25 -10.06 8.44
C ILE A 369 -35.38 -11.36 9.25
N ASN A 370 -34.91 -12.49 8.71
CA ASN A 370 -35.00 -13.78 9.39
C ASN A 370 -34.08 -13.84 10.62
N PRO A 371 -34.34 -14.74 11.57
CA PRO A 371 -33.49 -14.93 12.74
C PRO A 371 -32.13 -15.58 12.42
N GLY A 372 -31.91 -16.09 11.20
CA GLY A 372 -30.68 -16.77 10.80
C GLY A 372 -30.60 -18.24 11.23
N THR A 373 -31.74 -18.88 11.50
CA THR A 373 -31.81 -20.32 11.79
C THR A 373 -31.72 -21.13 10.49
N GLN A 374 -31.51 -22.45 10.59
CA GLN A 374 -31.48 -23.31 9.40
C GLN A 374 -32.78 -23.25 8.58
N ALA A 375 -33.93 -23.14 9.26
CA ALA A 375 -35.24 -23.07 8.62
C ALA A 375 -35.59 -21.66 8.07
N GLN A 376 -35.00 -20.63 8.67
CA GLN A 376 -35.17 -19.22 8.27
C GLN A 376 -33.79 -18.56 8.22
N PRO A 377 -33.02 -18.80 7.15
CA PRO A 377 -31.66 -18.31 7.01
C PRO A 377 -31.65 -16.82 6.66
N LEU A 378 -30.53 -16.15 6.99
CA LEU A 378 -30.23 -14.80 6.49
C LEU A 378 -29.97 -14.84 4.99
N ALA A 379 -30.22 -13.72 4.30
CA ALA A 379 -29.89 -13.58 2.88
C ALA A 379 -28.39 -13.29 2.67
N THR A 380 -27.80 -12.46 3.54
CA THR A 380 -26.48 -11.90 3.28
C THR A 380 -25.44 -12.25 4.34
N LEU A 381 -24.21 -12.46 3.87
CA LEU A 381 -23.05 -12.61 4.75
C LEU A 381 -22.80 -11.32 5.56
N THR A 382 -23.04 -10.16 4.96
CA THR A 382 -22.94 -8.85 5.65
C THR A 382 -23.83 -8.80 6.89
N LYS A 383 -25.07 -9.28 6.80
CA LYS A 383 -25.96 -9.35 7.96
C LYS A 383 -25.43 -10.33 9.01
N ALA A 384 -24.98 -11.51 8.60
CA ALA A 384 -24.45 -12.51 9.53
C ALA A 384 -23.23 -12.01 10.32
N VAL A 385 -22.23 -11.41 9.66
CA VAL A 385 -21.04 -10.89 10.34
C VAL A 385 -21.34 -9.68 11.23
N SER A 386 -22.46 -8.97 10.98
CA SER A 386 -22.88 -7.84 11.81
C SER A 386 -23.51 -8.25 13.15
N VAL A 387 -24.02 -9.48 13.25
CA VAL A 387 -24.75 -9.97 14.43
C VAL A 387 -24.03 -11.09 15.19
N VAL A 388 -23.01 -11.71 14.58
CA VAL A 388 -22.24 -12.80 15.17
C VAL A 388 -21.55 -12.39 16.47
N ARG A 389 -21.44 -13.33 17.41
CA ARG A 389 -20.78 -13.16 18.70
C ARG A 389 -19.60 -14.13 18.85
N PRO A 390 -18.63 -13.85 19.74
CA PRO A 390 -17.54 -14.77 20.03
C PRO A 390 -18.01 -16.20 20.27
N GLY A 391 -17.34 -17.17 19.63
CA GLY A 391 -17.63 -18.59 19.75
C GLY A 391 -18.71 -19.12 18.81
N GLN A 392 -19.43 -18.25 18.09
CA GLN A 392 -20.48 -18.68 17.18
C GLN A 392 -19.96 -19.12 15.81
N VAL A 393 -20.77 -19.94 15.14
CA VAL A 393 -20.53 -20.46 13.81
C VAL A 393 -21.54 -19.86 12.82
N ILE A 394 -21.03 -19.36 11.70
CA ILE A 394 -21.79 -18.97 10.51
C ILE A 394 -21.61 -20.06 9.44
N ALA A 395 -22.72 -20.67 9.01
CA ALA A 395 -22.76 -21.57 7.86
C ALA A 395 -23.22 -20.80 6.60
N LEU A 396 -22.33 -20.67 5.62
CA LEU A 396 -22.67 -20.21 4.28
C LEU A 396 -23.15 -21.43 3.46
N ARG A 397 -24.43 -21.43 3.10
CA ARG A 397 -25.06 -22.54 2.37
C ARG A 397 -24.64 -22.58 0.91
N ALA A 398 -24.70 -23.78 0.32
CA ALA A 398 -24.48 -24.01 -1.11
C ALA A 398 -25.27 -23.03 -1.98
N GLY A 399 -24.69 -22.69 -3.13
CA GLY A 399 -25.23 -21.71 -4.06
C GLY A 399 -24.26 -20.56 -4.32
N THR A 400 -24.63 -19.70 -5.27
CA THR A 400 -23.85 -18.51 -5.63
C THR A 400 -24.44 -17.26 -4.99
N HIS A 401 -23.75 -16.78 -3.96
CA HIS A 401 -24.03 -15.53 -3.26
C HIS A 401 -23.47 -14.37 -4.07
N ARG A 402 -24.30 -13.38 -4.41
CA ARG A 402 -23.94 -12.24 -5.27
C ARG A 402 -24.04 -10.91 -4.50
N PRO A 403 -23.11 -10.63 -3.59
CA PRO A 403 -23.12 -9.37 -2.85
C PRO A 403 -22.90 -8.18 -3.80
N SER A 404 -23.61 -7.09 -3.54
CA SER A 404 -23.42 -5.80 -4.20
C SER A 404 -22.55 -4.82 -3.41
N SER A 405 -22.09 -5.24 -2.22
CA SER A 405 -21.23 -4.45 -1.35
C SER A 405 -20.19 -5.32 -0.63
N PRO A 406 -19.05 -4.74 -0.23
CA PRO A 406 -18.03 -5.43 0.55
C PRO A 406 -18.54 -5.95 1.90
N VAL A 407 -18.04 -7.10 2.32
CA VAL A 407 -18.26 -7.65 3.67
C VAL A 407 -17.16 -7.16 4.60
N ARG A 408 -17.56 -6.44 5.66
CA ARG A 408 -16.64 -5.95 6.69
C ARG A 408 -16.70 -6.83 7.93
N ILE A 409 -15.58 -7.45 8.28
CA ILE A 409 -15.44 -8.30 9.46
C ILE A 409 -14.68 -7.53 10.55
N THR A 410 -15.41 -7.03 11.54
CA THR A 410 -14.86 -6.18 12.62
C THR A 410 -15.05 -6.77 14.02
N THR A 411 -16.03 -7.66 14.21
CA THR A 411 -16.26 -8.35 15.49
C THR A 411 -15.20 -9.41 15.72
N SER A 412 -14.43 -9.33 16.81
CA SER A 412 -13.41 -10.32 17.15
C SER A 412 -13.97 -11.46 18.00
N GLY A 413 -13.46 -12.67 17.78
CA GLY A 413 -13.57 -13.75 18.76
C GLY A 413 -12.55 -13.61 19.88
N THR A 414 -12.39 -14.67 20.67
CA THR A 414 -11.31 -14.80 21.64
C THR A 414 -10.55 -16.10 21.42
N GLN A 415 -9.43 -16.30 22.11
CA GLN A 415 -8.67 -17.55 22.03
C GLN A 415 -9.53 -18.78 22.40
N GLN A 416 -10.43 -18.64 23.37
CA GLN A 416 -11.33 -19.69 23.84
C GLN A 416 -12.64 -19.75 23.02
N GLN A 417 -13.06 -18.62 22.44
CA GLN A 417 -14.33 -18.48 21.72
C GLN A 417 -14.08 -17.90 20.33
N ARG A 418 -13.41 -18.69 19.49
CA ARG A 418 -13.14 -18.38 18.08
C ARG A 418 -14.45 -18.33 17.29
N ILE A 419 -14.62 -17.30 16.47
CA ILE A 419 -15.75 -17.23 15.53
C ILE A 419 -15.41 -18.06 14.29
N THR A 420 -16.36 -18.83 13.76
CA THR A 420 -16.15 -19.65 12.56
C THR A 420 -17.09 -19.24 11.44
N LEU A 421 -16.54 -18.94 10.27
CA LEU A 421 -17.29 -18.83 9.01
C LEU A 421 -16.92 -20.04 8.15
N SER A 422 -17.90 -20.87 7.80
CA SER A 422 -17.67 -22.13 7.10
C SER A 422 -18.78 -22.46 6.11
N ASN A 423 -18.47 -23.31 5.14
CA ASN A 423 -19.47 -24.13 4.46
C ASN A 423 -20.05 -25.20 5.39
N LEU A 424 -21.23 -25.75 5.05
CA LEU A 424 -21.68 -27.03 5.60
C LEU A 424 -20.93 -28.20 4.97
N ILE A 425 -20.80 -29.31 5.69
CA ILE A 425 -20.21 -30.55 5.17
C ILE A 425 -20.93 -30.97 3.89
N GLY A 426 -20.17 -31.22 2.83
CA GLY A 426 -20.69 -31.59 1.50
C GLY A 426 -21.17 -30.42 0.64
N GLU A 427 -21.28 -29.21 1.19
CA GLU A 427 -21.68 -28.02 0.44
C GLU A 427 -20.47 -27.21 -0.01
N ARG A 428 -20.56 -26.56 -1.19
CA ARG A 428 -19.55 -25.65 -1.73
C ARG A 428 -20.19 -24.29 -2.05
N PRO A 429 -20.19 -23.35 -1.10
CA PRO A 429 -20.71 -22.00 -1.34
C PRO A 429 -19.74 -21.19 -2.19
N VAL A 430 -20.30 -20.41 -3.11
CA VAL A 430 -19.55 -19.49 -3.98
C VAL A 430 -19.97 -18.06 -3.68
N ILE A 431 -19.00 -17.18 -3.45
CA ILE A 431 -19.18 -15.73 -3.42
C ILE A 431 -18.73 -15.18 -4.78
N ASP A 432 -19.67 -14.72 -5.58
CA ASP A 432 -19.40 -14.07 -6.86
C ASP A 432 -19.47 -12.55 -6.67
N ALA A 433 -18.29 -11.94 -6.59
CA ALA A 433 -18.12 -10.55 -6.19
C ALA A 433 -18.18 -9.58 -7.39
N SER A 434 -18.62 -10.02 -8.56
CA SER A 434 -18.64 -9.20 -9.79
C SER A 434 -19.44 -7.91 -9.69
N ALA A 435 -20.36 -7.81 -8.71
CA ALA A 435 -21.25 -6.67 -8.52
C ALA A 435 -20.77 -5.65 -7.46
N ILE A 436 -19.63 -5.86 -6.80
CA ILE A 436 -19.12 -4.90 -5.81
C ILE A 436 -18.37 -3.73 -6.48
N PRO A 437 -18.17 -2.60 -5.78
CA PRO A 437 -17.38 -1.49 -6.29
C PRO A 437 -15.92 -1.88 -6.58
N ALA A 438 -15.39 -1.45 -7.73
CA ALA A 438 -14.05 -1.80 -8.20
C ALA A 438 -12.87 -1.21 -7.39
N THR A 439 -13.15 -0.42 -6.36
CA THR A 439 -12.14 0.16 -5.47
C THR A 439 -12.05 -0.54 -4.12
N SER A 440 -12.93 -1.51 -3.86
CA SER A 440 -13.05 -2.17 -2.55
C SER A 440 -12.72 -3.65 -2.65
N PRO A 441 -12.05 -4.23 -1.63
CA PRO A 441 -11.95 -5.68 -1.54
C PRO A 441 -13.34 -6.30 -1.31
N MET A 442 -13.55 -7.55 -1.71
CA MET A 442 -14.80 -8.25 -1.38
C MET A 442 -14.91 -8.48 0.14
N ILE A 443 -13.84 -8.98 0.78
CA ILE A 443 -13.77 -9.12 2.23
C ILE A 443 -12.74 -8.12 2.79
N ASP A 444 -13.17 -7.26 3.71
CA ASP A 444 -12.33 -6.35 4.49
C ASP A 444 -12.35 -6.77 5.97
N HIS A 445 -11.26 -7.33 6.47
CA HIS A 445 -11.20 -8.00 7.76
C HIS A 445 -10.17 -7.36 8.68
N SER A 446 -10.62 -6.80 9.81
CA SER A 446 -9.76 -6.23 10.86
C SER A 446 -9.91 -6.90 12.22
N ALA A 447 -10.78 -7.91 12.32
CA ALA A 447 -11.01 -8.69 13.52
C ALA A 447 -9.97 -9.79 13.77
N SER A 448 -9.98 -10.31 15.00
CA SER A 448 -9.08 -11.36 15.49
C SER A 448 -9.83 -12.62 15.90
N TYR A 449 -9.12 -13.75 15.94
CA TYR A 449 -9.64 -15.07 16.34
C TYR A 449 -10.86 -15.53 15.52
N TRP A 450 -10.68 -15.59 14.20
CA TRP A 450 -11.61 -16.19 13.25
C TRP A 450 -11.07 -17.48 12.63
N THR A 451 -11.91 -18.48 12.40
CA THR A 451 -11.68 -19.49 11.36
C THR A 451 -12.55 -19.15 10.17
N VAL A 452 -11.95 -19.00 8.99
CA VAL A 452 -12.69 -18.88 7.72
C VAL A 452 -12.31 -20.06 6.83
N GLN A 453 -13.28 -20.84 6.40
CA GLN A 453 -13.00 -22.07 5.67
C GLN A 453 -14.03 -22.49 4.63
N GLY A 454 -13.55 -23.21 3.60
CA GLY A 454 -14.40 -23.93 2.65
C GLY A 454 -15.26 -23.03 1.75
N ILE A 455 -14.77 -21.84 1.42
CA ILE A 455 -15.50 -20.85 0.62
C ILE A 455 -14.73 -20.59 -0.67
N GLU A 456 -15.46 -20.58 -1.78
CA GLU A 456 -15.00 -20.04 -3.06
C GLU A 456 -15.35 -18.56 -3.14
N LEU A 457 -14.41 -17.73 -3.58
CA LEU A 457 -14.59 -16.31 -3.83
C LEU A 457 -13.96 -15.95 -5.17
N ARG A 458 -14.77 -15.37 -6.06
CA ARG A 458 -14.32 -15.05 -7.41
C ARG A 458 -14.84 -13.72 -7.94
N ASN A 459 -14.24 -13.26 -9.04
CA ASN A 459 -14.67 -12.11 -9.82
C ASN A 459 -14.75 -10.78 -9.03
N ALA A 460 -14.05 -10.65 -7.89
CA ALA A 460 -13.95 -9.35 -7.23
C ALA A 460 -13.22 -8.40 -8.19
N PRO A 461 -13.73 -7.19 -8.50
CA PRO A 461 -13.04 -6.32 -9.46
C PRO A 461 -11.74 -5.68 -8.89
N ALA A 462 -11.47 -5.87 -7.60
CA ALA A 462 -10.22 -5.53 -6.92
C ALA A 462 -9.69 -6.77 -6.17
N HIS A 463 -9.18 -6.59 -4.95
CA HIS A 463 -8.73 -7.71 -4.11
C HIS A 463 -9.89 -8.61 -3.69
N GLY A 464 -9.66 -9.92 -3.60
CA GLY A 464 -10.65 -10.85 -3.06
C GLY A 464 -10.85 -10.64 -1.55
N TYR A 465 -9.75 -10.70 -0.80
CA TYR A 465 -9.77 -10.66 0.66
C TYR A 465 -8.58 -9.84 1.17
N VAL A 466 -8.85 -8.80 1.96
CA VAL A 466 -7.82 -8.05 2.68
C VAL A 466 -8.01 -8.17 4.19
N CYS A 467 -6.93 -8.51 4.88
CA CYS A 467 -6.84 -8.63 6.33
C CYS A 467 -5.87 -7.54 6.84
N ARG A 468 -6.37 -6.61 7.64
CA ARG A 468 -5.66 -5.40 8.09
C ARG A 468 -5.40 -5.47 9.58
N ALA A 469 -4.12 -5.52 9.97
CA ALA A 469 -3.70 -5.62 11.38
C ALA A 469 -4.41 -6.75 12.15
N CYS A 470 -4.77 -7.82 11.44
CA CYS A 470 -5.61 -8.89 11.96
C CYS A 470 -4.77 -9.93 12.70
N ARG A 471 -5.35 -10.61 13.70
CA ARG A 471 -4.56 -11.43 14.62
C ARG A 471 -5.16 -12.81 14.83
N TYR A 472 -4.29 -13.82 14.83
CA TYR A 472 -4.61 -15.19 15.19
C TYR A 472 -5.78 -15.79 14.39
N ASN A 473 -5.96 -15.35 13.14
CA ASN A 473 -6.98 -15.89 12.24
C ASN A 473 -6.47 -17.16 11.54
N ILE A 474 -7.38 -18.08 11.24
CA ILE A 474 -7.13 -19.31 10.49
C ILE A 474 -7.94 -19.20 9.20
N LEU A 475 -7.27 -19.04 8.08
CA LEU A 475 -7.85 -18.96 6.74
C LEU A 475 -7.48 -20.25 6.03
N ARG A 476 -8.44 -21.16 5.81
CA ARG A 476 -8.12 -22.50 5.32
C ARG A 476 -9.08 -23.05 4.28
N ARG A 477 -8.61 -23.89 3.36
CA ARG A 477 -9.45 -24.47 2.29
C ARG A 477 -10.29 -23.40 1.57
N LEU A 478 -9.64 -22.32 1.18
CA LEU A 478 -10.28 -21.25 0.42
C LEU A 478 -9.92 -21.38 -1.06
N TRP A 479 -10.85 -21.02 -1.94
CA TRP A 479 -10.61 -20.94 -3.39
C TRP A 479 -10.83 -19.50 -3.84
N LEU A 480 -9.75 -18.73 -3.99
CA LEU A 480 -9.84 -17.32 -4.39
C LEU A 480 -9.26 -17.17 -5.78
N HIS A 481 -10.11 -16.88 -6.75
CA HIS A 481 -9.69 -16.91 -8.15
C HIS A 481 -10.40 -15.88 -9.05
N ASP A 482 -9.79 -15.59 -10.19
CA ASP A 482 -10.31 -14.66 -11.19
C ASP A 482 -10.68 -13.28 -10.60
N ASN A 483 -9.96 -12.84 -9.56
CA ASN A 483 -10.13 -11.50 -8.98
C ASN A 483 -9.25 -10.48 -9.73
N GLY A 484 -9.72 -9.23 -9.76
CA GLY A 484 -9.12 -8.06 -10.42
C GLY A 484 -7.84 -7.54 -9.75
N ASN A 485 -7.41 -8.18 -8.65
CA ASN A 485 -6.18 -7.90 -7.92
C ASN A 485 -5.84 -9.11 -7.02
N THR A 486 -4.88 -8.97 -6.09
CA THR A 486 -4.42 -10.02 -5.17
C THR A 486 -5.58 -10.78 -4.54
N ALA A 487 -5.52 -12.10 -4.56
CA ALA A 487 -6.56 -12.96 -4.02
C ALA A 487 -6.73 -12.72 -2.51
N LEU A 488 -5.67 -12.96 -1.72
CA LEU A 488 -5.64 -12.72 -0.27
C LEU A 488 -4.45 -11.86 0.11
N MET A 489 -4.67 -10.82 0.91
CA MET A 489 -3.63 -9.93 1.42
C MET A 489 -3.69 -9.80 2.94
N LEU A 490 -2.62 -10.19 3.63
CA LEU A 490 -2.34 -9.86 5.03
C LEU A 490 -1.43 -8.62 5.06
N ARG A 491 -1.82 -7.55 5.76
CA ARG A 491 -1.11 -6.26 5.73
C ARG A 491 -1.28 -5.42 6.99
N ASP A 492 -0.51 -4.34 7.06
CA ASP A 492 -0.48 -3.35 8.13
C ASP A 492 0.18 -3.87 9.42
N PRO A 493 0.79 -2.98 10.24
CA PRO A 493 1.37 -3.36 11.53
C PRO A 493 0.34 -4.00 12.47
N GLY A 494 0.76 -5.01 13.22
CA GLY A 494 -0.11 -5.76 14.12
C GLY A 494 -0.72 -7.02 13.50
N THR A 495 -0.31 -7.40 12.29
CA THR A 495 -0.71 -8.62 11.61
C THR A 495 0.04 -9.82 12.19
N VAL A 496 -0.52 -10.46 13.21
CA VAL A 496 0.22 -11.42 14.08
C VAL A 496 -0.45 -12.78 14.09
N GLY A 497 0.35 -13.84 13.96
CA GLY A 497 -0.09 -15.20 14.26
C GLY A 497 -1.19 -15.76 13.35
N ASN A 498 -1.38 -15.20 12.16
CA ASN A 498 -2.37 -15.69 11.21
C ASN A 498 -1.86 -16.93 10.48
N GLN A 499 -2.75 -17.85 10.15
CA GLN A 499 -2.43 -19.08 9.42
C GLN A 499 -3.24 -19.12 8.12
N VAL A 500 -2.55 -19.20 6.99
CA VAL A 500 -3.15 -19.42 5.66
C VAL A 500 -2.81 -20.83 5.22
N LEU A 501 -3.81 -21.71 5.20
CA LEU A 501 -3.63 -23.15 5.12
C LEU A 501 -4.40 -23.77 3.96
N ASP A 502 -3.80 -24.73 3.26
CA ASP A 502 -4.52 -25.66 2.38
C ASP A 502 -5.47 -24.97 1.36
N SER A 503 -5.08 -23.79 0.86
CA SER A 503 -5.93 -22.93 0.01
C SER A 503 -5.37 -22.78 -1.40
N ASP A 504 -6.23 -22.40 -2.34
CA ASP A 504 -5.90 -22.21 -3.75
C ASP A 504 -6.16 -20.77 -4.16
N PHE A 505 -5.12 -20.11 -4.67
CA PHE A 505 -5.13 -18.72 -5.10
C PHE A 505 -4.72 -18.66 -6.57
N THR A 506 -5.70 -18.58 -7.47
CA THR A 506 -5.45 -18.90 -8.87
C THR A 506 -6.01 -17.89 -9.85
N ARG A 507 -5.32 -17.62 -10.96
CA ARG A 507 -5.82 -16.81 -12.09
C ARG A 507 -6.27 -15.39 -11.71
N ASN A 508 -5.76 -14.86 -10.60
CA ASN A 508 -6.00 -13.47 -10.24
C ASN A 508 -5.17 -12.57 -11.17
N HIS A 509 -5.77 -11.49 -11.64
CA HIS A 509 -5.17 -10.60 -12.62
C HIS A 509 -5.65 -9.18 -12.43
N ASP A 510 -4.74 -8.22 -12.56
CA ASP A 510 -5.11 -6.81 -12.61
C ASP A 510 -4.92 -6.28 -14.03
N THR A 511 -5.90 -5.52 -14.52
CA THR A 511 -5.77 -4.80 -15.79
C THR A 511 -5.21 -3.40 -15.60
N THR A 512 -5.32 -2.85 -14.38
CA THR A 512 -4.96 -1.47 -14.06
C THR A 512 -3.45 -1.25 -14.04
N ASP A 513 -2.68 -2.18 -13.47
CA ASP A 513 -1.22 -2.19 -13.48
C ASP A 513 -0.69 -3.24 -14.47
N ARG A 514 -1.46 -3.55 -15.52
CA ARG A 514 -1.08 -4.43 -16.63
C ARG A 514 -0.58 -5.82 -16.21
N GLY A 515 -1.10 -6.31 -15.08
CA GLY A 515 -0.78 -7.61 -14.52
C GLY A 515 0.30 -7.58 -13.44
N GLY A 516 0.87 -6.41 -13.13
CA GLY A 516 1.99 -6.26 -12.22
C GLY A 516 1.69 -6.46 -10.74
N SER A 517 0.41 -6.46 -10.33
CA SER A 517 0.01 -6.33 -8.92
C SER A 517 -0.81 -7.51 -8.38
N ALA A 518 -1.50 -8.29 -9.22
CA ALA A 518 -2.38 -9.35 -8.76
C ALA A 518 -1.63 -10.63 -8.39
N ASP A 519 -1.20 -10.71 -7.14
CA ASP A 519 -0.56 -11.90 -6.57
C ASP A 519 -1.59 -12.99 -6.16
N GLY A 520 -1.13 -14.21 -5.96
CA GLY A 520 -1.95 -15.25 -5.31
C GLY A 520 -2.21 -14.90 -3.83
N LEU A 521 -1.14 -14.79 -3.06
CA LEU A 521 -1.17 -14.38 -1.65
C LEU A 521 -0.11 -13.31 -1.41
N SER A 522 -0.46 -12.28 -0.64
CA SER A 522 0.53 -11.34 -0.11
C SER A 522 0.51 -11.30 1.40
N VAL A 523 1.69 -11.28 2.03
CA VAL A 523 1.88 -10.88 3.42
C VAL A 523 2.84 -9.71 3.40
N LYS A 524 2.31 -8.51 3.14
CA LYS A 524 3.11 -7.36 2.67
C LYS A 524 2.69 -6.04 3.29
N ASN A 525 3.57 -5.05 3.27
CA ASN A 525 3.34 -3.71 3.82
C ASN A 525 2.81 -3.75 5.27
N GLY A 526 3.55 -4.40 6.18
CA GLY A 526 3.08 -4.63 7.54
C GLY A 526 4.13 -5.19 8.47
N ALA A 527 3.71 -5.51 9.68
CA ALA A 527 4.57 -6.09 10.72
C ALA A 527 3.74 -7.00 11.63
N GLY A 528 4.38 -8.02 12.18
CA GLY A 528 3.82 -8.96 13.14
C GLY A 528 4.36 -10.37 12.95
N ALA A 529 4.87 -10.96 14.04
CA ALA A 529 5.48 -12.28 14.02
C ALA A 529 4.44 -13.43 13.99
N GLY A 530 4.92 -14.63 13.69
CA GLY A 530 4.16 -15.87 13.86
C GLY A 530 3.16 -16.17 12.74
N ASN A 531 3.17 -15.40 11.63
CA ASN A 531 2.34 -15.72 10.48
C ASN A 531 2.87 -16.97 9.75
N LEU A 532 1.94 -17.84 9.36
CA LEU A 532 2.21 -19.13 8.72
C LEU A 532 1.46 -19.22 7.39
N VAL A 533 2.19 -19.62 6.34
CA VAL A 533 1.66 -19.92 5.01
C VAL A 533 2.01 -21.36 4.68
N SER A 534 1.02 -22.25 4.65
CA SER A 534 1.29 -23.68 4.44
C SER A 534 0.24 -24.46 3.62
N GLY A 535 0.67 -25.42 2.82
CA GLY A 535 -0.24 -26.31 2.07
C GLY A 535 -0.95 -25.64 0.90
N ASN A 536 -0.57 -24.42 0.50
CA ASN A 536 -1.30 -23.61 -0.47
C ASN A 536 -0.84 -23.85 -1.92
N ARG A 537 -1.70 -23.53 -2.89
CA ARG A 537 -1.33 -23.39 -4.31
C ARG A 537 -1.49 -21.94 -4.75
N PHE A 538 -0.45 -21.39 -5.37
CA PHE A 538 -0.47 -20.08 -6.03
C PHE A 538 -0.25 -20.29 -7.53
N ALA A 539 -1.32 -20.25 -8.31
CA ALA A 539 -1.25 -20.72 -9.69
C ALA A 539 -1.76 -19.70 -10.70
N GLU A 540 -0.99 -19.49 -11.76
CA GLU A 540 -1.46 -18.75 -12.93
C GLU A 540 -1.90 -17.31 -12.65
N ASN A 541 -1.39 -16.68 -11.60
CA ASN A 541 -1.67 -15.28 -11.30
C ASN A 541 -0.87 -14.37 -12.24
N SER A 542 -1.36 -13.15 -12.50
CA SER A 542 -0.64 -12.20 -13.35
C SER A 542 0.63 -11.68 -12.66
N GLY A 543 0.56 -11.50 -11.35
CA GLY A 543 1.65 -11.07 -10.49
C GLY A 543 2.52 -12.23 -10.01
N ASP A 544 2.90 -12.18 -8.74
CA ASP A 544 3.67 -13.22 -8.07
C ASP A 544 2.73 -14.30 -7.47
N GLY A 545 3.25 -15.50 -7.20
CA GLY A 545 2.50 -16.50 -6.46
C GLY A 545 2.31 -16.09 -4.99
N LEU A 546 3.43 -15.88 -4.30
CA LEU A 546 3.49 -15.34 -2.94
C LEU A 546 4.40 -14.10 -2.90
N ASP A 547 3.94 -12.99 -2.30
CA ASP A 547 4.71 -11.75 -2.13
C ASP A 547 4.80 -11.32 -0.66
N LEU A 548 6.04 -11.20 -0.15
CA LEU A 548 6.36 -10.76 1.22
C LEU A 548 6.95 -9.33 1.30
N SER A 549 6.81 -8.51 0.25
CA SER A 549 7.40 -7.17 0.18
C SER A 549 7.05 -6.28 1.39
N ASN A 550 7.98 -5.46 1.89
CA ASN A 550 7.73 -4.52 3.00
C ASN A 550 7.09 -5.14 4.27
N PHE A 551 7.27 -6.42 4.54
CA PHE A 551 6.82 -7.04 5.78
C PHE A 551 8.00 -7.15 6.75
N ALA A 552 7.88 -6.57 7.94
CA ALA A 552 9.02 -6.35 8.85
C ALA A 552 9.38 -7.57 9.73
N ASP A 553 8.51 -8.57 9.81
CA ASP A 553 8.69 -9.73 10.69
C ASP A 553 8.74 -11.04 9.92
N ALA A 554 9.39 -12.04 10.51
CA ALA A 554 9.54 -13.35 9.89
C ALA A 554 8.18 -14.02 9.64
N VAL A 555 8.07 -14.60 8.45
CA VAL A 555 6.94 -15.43 8.00
C VAL A 555 7.45 -16.83 7.78
N THR A 556 6.71 -17.83 8.25
CA THR A 556 6.98 -19.24 7.95
C THR A 556 6.23 -19.65 6.69
N VAL A 557 6.95 -20.07 5.66
CA VAL A 557 6.42 -20.46 4.35
C VAL A 557 6.79 -21.92 4.10
N THR A 558 5.83 -22.84 4.21
CA THR A 558 6.16 -24.26 4.10
C THR A 558 5.13 -25.14 3.40
N ALA A 559 5.58 -26.11 2.61
CA ALA A 559 4.71 -27.05 1.90
C ALA A 559 3.72 -26.33 0.95
N ASN A 560 4.16 -25.26 0.27
CA ASN A 560 3.34 -24.56 -0.73
C ASN A 560 3.84 -24.83 -2.15
N TRP A 561 2.93 -24.78 -3.11
CA TRP A 561 3.20 -24.94 -4.53
C TRP A 561 2.89 -23.66 -5.30
N SER A 562 3.85 -23.14 -6.07
CA SER A 562 3.69 -21.92 -6.84
C SER A 562 4.03 -22.14 -8.30
N TYR A 563 3.10 -21.93 -9.23
CA TYR A 563 3.36 -22.26 -10.63
C TYR A 563 2.63 -21.44 -11.67
N GLY A 564 3.26 -21.30 -12.83
CA GLY A 564 2.64 -20.63 -13.98
C GLY A 564 2.33 -19.14 -13.76
N ASN A 565 2.88 -18.49 -12.74
CA ASN A 565 2.61 -17.07 -12.49
C ASN A 565 3.35 -16.18 -13.52
N GLY A 566 2.81 -14.99 -13.81
CA GLY A 566 3.42 -14.00 -14.73
C GLY A 566 3.33 -14.29 -16.22
N HIS A 567 2.44 -15.19 -16.65
CA HIS A 567 2.14 -15.37 -18.07
C HIS A 567 0.88 -14.60 -18.46
N ASN A 568 0.92 -13.90 -19.60
CA ASN A 568 -0.20 -13.09 -20.08
C ASN A 568 -1.33 -13.97 -20.65
N ARG A 569 -2.18 -14.51 -19.78
CA ARG A 569 -3.34 -15.33 -20.16
C ARG A 569 -4.57 -14.53 -20.55
N TRP A 570 -4.56 -13.23 -20.25
CA TRP A 570 -5.72 -12.34 -20.39
C TRP A 570 -5.59 -11.36 -21.57
N GLN A 571 -4.54 -11.52 -22.39
CA GLN A 571 -4.29 -10.66 -23.56
C GLN A 571 -4.18 -9.17 -23.20
N ILE A 572 -3.60 -8.88 -22.03
CA ILE A 572 -3.37 -7.52 -21.55
C ILE A 572 -2.24 -6.88 -22.37
N SER A 573 -2.47 -5.66 -22.89
CA SER A 573 -1.42 -4.90 -23.61
C SER A 573 -0.29 -4.49 -22.67
N ASP A 574 0.95 -4.57 -23.18
CA ASP A 574 2.17 -4.17 -22.44
C ASP A 574 2.27 -4.83 -21.06
N PHE A 575 1.90 -6.11 -21.01
CA PHE A 575 1.88 -6.93 -19.80
C PHE A 575 3.23 -6.88 -19.08
N ASN A 576 3.20 -6.57 -17.78
CA ASN A 576 4.39 -6.36 -16.94
C ASN A 576 4.40 -7.25 -15.68
N GLY A 577 3.58 -8.30 -15.66
CA GLY A 577 3.52 -9.24 -14.54
C GLY A 577 4.90 -9.82 -14.18
N PRO A 578 5.38 -9.65 -12.94
CA PRO A 578 6.72 -10.10 -12.53
C PRO A 578 6.87 -11.62 -12.56
N GLY A 579 5.82 -12.36 -12.20
CA GLY A 579 5.79 -13.81 -12.34
C GLY A 579 6.74 -14.58 -11.45
N ASN A 580 7.05 -14.11 -10.25
CA ASN A 580 7.85 -14.90 -9.31
C ASN A 580 6.98 -15.98 -8.66
N GLY A 581 7.54 -17.15 -8.42
CA GLY A 581 6.86 -18.20 -7.67
C GLY A 581 6.69 -17.80 -6.20
N ILE A 582 7.81 -17.65 -5.48
CA ILE A 582 7.83 -17.24 -4.07
C ILE A 582 8.81 -16.08 -3.90
N LYS A 583 8.28 -14.89 -3.58
CA LYS A 583 9.03 -13.66 -3.38
C LYS A 583 9.07 -13.30 -1.89
N LEU A 584 10.28 -13.30 -1.33
CA LEU A 584 10.56 -13.28 0.11
C LEU A 584 11.01 -11.89 0.61
N GLY A 585 10.64 -10.86 -0.11
CA GLY A 585 11.08 -9.51 0.15
C GLY A 585 10.68 -8.58 -0.96
N GLY A 586 11.32 -7.43 -1.02
CA GLY A 586 10.89 -6.29 -1.82
C GLY A 586 10.53 -5.13 -0.89
N GLY A 587 10.44 -3.94 -1.45
CA GLY A 587 10.45 -2.73 -0.65
C GLY A 587 11.80 -2.04 -0.68
N GLU A 588 11.82 -0.80 -0.21
CA GLU A 588 12.96 0.05 -0.48
C GLU A 588 13.25 1.08 0.64
N PRO A 589 14.28 0.84 1.46
CA PRO A 589 15.04 -0.41 1.50
C PRO A 589 14.14 -1.58 1.93
N ALA A 590 14.32 -2.75 1.31
CA ALA A 590 13.63 -3.96 1.74
C ALA A 590 14.01 -4.29 3.18
N PRO A 591 13.04 -4.60 4.07
CA PRO A 591 13.32 -5.07 5.41
C PRO A 591 14.24 -6.30 5.39
N ALA A 592 15.25 -6.31 6.26
CA ALA A 592 16.12 -7.48 6.45
C ALA A 592 15.43 -8.46 7.40
N VAL A 593 14.80 -9.50 6.85
CA VAL A 593 13.93 -10.40 7.59
C VAL A 593 14.34 -11.86 7.37
N ASN A 594 14.42 -12.59 8.48
CA ASN A 594 14.86 -13.98 8.52
C ASN A 594 13.67 -14.92 8.33
N HIS A 595 13.10 -14.96 7.13
CA HIS A 595 11.99 -15.89 6.84
C HIS A 595 12.44 -17.37 6.96
N LEU A 596 11.48 -18.24 7.25
CA LEU A 596 11.68 -19.69 7.28
C LEU A 596 10.94 -20.30 6.08
N VAL A 597 11.69 -20.88 5.15
CA VAL A 597 11.15 -21.33 3.85
C VAL A 597 11.53 -22.78 3.62
N SER A 598 10.57 -23.69 3.77
CA SER A 598 10.88 -25.12 3.67
C SER A 598 9.83 -25.94 2.94
N ASP A 599 10.27 -26.96 2.21
CA ASP A 599 9.35 -27.93 1.59
C ASP A 599 8.44 -27.32 0.50
N ASN A 600 8.81 -26.19 -0.10
CA ASN A 600 8.00 -25.55 -1.13
C ASN A 600 8.45 -25.96 -2.54
N ALA A 601 7.52 -26.03 -3.49
CA ALA A 601 7.82 -26.27 -4.89
C ALA A 601 7.38 -25.09 -5.77
N SER A 602 8.23 -24.71 -6.73
CA SER A 602 8.01 -23.57 -7.61
C SER A 602 8.34 -23.95 -9.06
N TRP A 603 7.38 -23.90 -9.99
CA TRP A 603 7.63 -24.33 -11.36
C TRP A 603 6.86 -23.60 -12.46
N ASP A 604 7.41 -23.60 -13.68
CA ASP A 604 6.81 -22.99 -14.87
C ASP A 604 6.41 -21.49 -14.70
N ASN A 605 6.93 -20.78 -13.69
CA ASN A 605 6.68 -19.35 -13.53
C ASN A 605 7.47 -18.55 -14.57
N ALA A 606 6.98 -17.40 -15.02
CA ALA A 606 7.67 -16.56 -16.00
C ALA A 606 8.96 -15.93 -15.43
N GLY A 607 8.93 -15.58 -14.14
CA GLY A 607 10.02 -14.98 -13.39
C GLY A 607 10.84 -16.00 -12.59
N TYR A 608 11.22 -15.62 -11.36
CA TYR A 608 12.05 -16.46 -10.48
C TYR A 608 11.24 -17.60 -9.84
N GLY A 609 11.90 -18.72 -9.53
CA GLY A 609 11.30 -19.75 -8.68
C GLY A 609 11.13 -19.25 -7.24
N PHE A 610 12.25 -18.84 -6.65
CA PHE A 610 12.39 -18.24 -5.32
C PHE A 610 13.30 -17.01 -5.44
N THR A 611 12.91 -15.89 -4.83
CA THR A 611 13.72 -14.66 -4.84
C THR A 611 13.68 -13.94 -3.49
N GLU A 612 14.84 -13.47 -3.02
CA GLU A 612 14.93 -12.60 -1.84
C GLU A 612 14.43 -11.17 -2.14
N SER A 613 14.40 -10.76 -3.41
CA SER A 613 13.96 -9.44 -3.87
C SER A 613 14.51 -8.26 -3.04
N GLY A 614 15.79 -8.30 -2.66
CA GLY A 614 16.46 -7.25 -1.90
C GLY A 614 16.45 -7.41 -0.38
N ASN A 615 15.73 -8.40 0.16
CA ASN A 615 15.80 -8.76 1.58
C ASN A 615 17.22 -9.23 1.93
N ARG A 616 17.88 -8.52 2.83
CA ARG A 616 19.27 -8.80 3.28
C ARG A 616 19.35 -9.70 4.51
N GLY A 617 18.21 -10.17 5.01
CA GLY A 617 18.12 -11.04 6.17
C GLY A 617 18.79 -12.41 5.95
N ARG A 618 18.93 -13.15 7.03
CA ARG A 618 19.38 -14.55 7.05
C ARG A 618 18.18 -15.47 6.85
N ILE A 619 17.66 -15.52 5.64
CA ILE A 619 16.55 -16.41 5.26
C ILE A 619 17.04 -17.85 5.32
N THR A 620 16.26 -18.75 5.93
CA THR A 620 16.58 -20.19 5.94
C THR A 620 15.76 -20.91 4.89
N LEU A 621 16.42 -21.52 3.90
CA LEU A 621 15.81 -22.28 2.83
C LEU A 621 16.23 -23.75 2.90
N SER A 622 15.26 -24.64 3.10
CA SER A 622 15.53 -26.08 3.12
C SER A 622 14.52 -26.92 2.35
N ASN A 623 14.99 -27.94 1.64
CA ASN A 623 14.12 -28.90 0.97
C ASN A 623 13.13 -28.23 -0.01
N ASN A 624 13.51 -27.16 -0.71
CA ASN A 624 12.63 -26.53 -1.70
C ASN A 624 12.99 -27.03 -3.11
N THR A 625 12.02 -27.10 -4.02
CA THR A 625 12.26 -27.43 -5.44
C THR A 625 11.91 -26.27 -6.36
N ALA A 626 12.83 -25.86 -7.24
CA ALA A 626 12.58 -24.93 -8.34
C ALA A 626 12.76 -25.65 -9.69
N TYR A 627 11.74 -25.67 -10.55
CA TYR A 627 11.76 -26.42 -11.80
C TYR A 627 11.20 -25.63 -12.98
N ARG A 628 11.94 -25.50 -14.08
CA ARG A 628 11.45 -24.83 -15.32
C ARG A 628 10.88 -23.43 -15.13
N ASN A 629 11.38 -22.66 -14.16
CA ASN A 629 11.05 -21.24 -14.09
C ASN A 629 11.81 -20.48 -15.19
N GLY A 630 11.17 -19.45 -15.76
CA GLY A 630 11.70 -18.69 -16.90
C GLY A 630 12.98 -17.91 -16.56
N ALA A 631 13.10 -17.42 -15.32
CA ALA A 631 14.31 -16.80 -14.81
C ALA A 631 15.11 -17.78 -13.93
N THR A 632 15.69 -17.29 -12.84
CA THR A 632 16.49 -18.12 -11.92
C THR A 632 15.61 -18.95 -10.98
N GLY A 633 15.96 -20.22 -10.74
CA GLY A 633 15.31 -21.08 -9.75
C GLY A 633 15.42 -20.50 -8.33
N PHE A 634 16.64 -20.18 -7.89
CA PHE A 634 16.93 -19.49 -6.63
C PHE A 634 17.76 -18.23 -6.87
N ALA A 635 17.17 -17.03 -6.70
CA ALA A 635 17.82 -15.73 -6.86
C ALA A 635 18.08 -15.05 -5.50
N PHE A 636 19.30 -15.16 -4.99
CA PHE A 636 19.69 -14.66 -3.67
C PHE A 636 21.09 -14.02 -3.70
N VAL A 637 21.18 -12.74 -4.05
CA VAL A 637 22.46 -12.04 -4.34
C VAL A 637 22.95 -11.18 -3.17
N TYR A 638 22.04 -10.73 -2.30
CA TYR A 638 22.26 -9.71 -1.28
C TYR A 638 22.02 -10.22 0.15
N SER A 639 21.31 -11.35 0.31
CA SER A 639 21.02 -11.93 1.63
C SER A 639 22.21 -12.63 2.27
N GLN A 640 22.06 -12.91 3.56
CA GLN A 640 22.93 -13.80 4.33
C GLN A 640 22.31 -15.20 4.48
N SER A 641 21.61 -15.67 3.43
CA SER A 641 20.73 -16.84 3.52
C SER A 641 21.48 -18.12 3.82
N LEU A 642 20.80 -19.04 4.52
CA LEU A 642 21.25 -20.41 4.76
C LEU A 642 20.45 -21.36 3.85
N MET A 643 21.11 -22.07 2.95
CA MET A 643 20.45 -22.95 1.97
C MET A 643 20.94 -24.38 2.04
N ARG A 644 20.03 -25.33 2.28
CA ARG A 644 20.34 -26.77 2.39
C ARG A 644 19.34 -27.63 1.63
N ARG A 645 19.80 -28.68 0.93
CA ARG A 645 18.94 -29.71 0.31
C ARG A 645 17.89 -29.15 -0.64
N ASN A 646 18.15 -28.01 -1.28
CA ASN A 646 17.27 -27.47 -2.30
C ASN A 646 17.58 -28.09 -3.67
N LEU A 647 16.54 -28.34 -4.45
CA LEU A 647 16.62 -28.91 -5.80
C LEU A 647 16.26 -27.82 -6.82
N ALA A 648 17.17 -27.48 -7.70
CA ALA A 648 16.92 -26.63 -8.85
C ALA A 648 17.29 -27.39 -10.13
N LEU A 649 16.34 -27.48 -11.07
CA LEU A 649 16.54 -28.16 -12.35
C LEU A 649 15.82 -27.43 -13.49
N ALA A 650 16.50 -27.30 -14.62
CA ALA A 650 15.93 -26.81 -15.89
C ALA A 650 15.29 -25.41 -15.82
N ASN A 651 15.68 -24.58 -14.85
CA ASN A 651 15.30 -23.16 -14.84
C ASN A 651 16.15 -22.40 -15.87
N GLY A 652 15.78 -21.15 -16.20
CA GLY A 652 16.63 -20.27 -17.01
C GLY A 652 18.06 -20.16 -16.45
N ARG A 653 18.16 -20.16 -15.12
CA ARG A 653 19.39 -20.45 -14.36
C ARG A 653 19.01 -21.17 -13.07
N ASP A 654 19.70 -22.23 -12.67
CA ASP A 654 19.25 -22.98 -11.47
C ASP A 654 19.46 -22.20 -10.16
N ALA A 655 20.61 -21.57 -9.98
CA ALA A 655 20.87 -20.71 -8.83
C ALA A 655 21.75 -19.50 -9.18
N GLN A 656 21.44 -18.35 -8.58
CA GLN A 656 22.22 -17.12 -8.62
C GLN A 656 22.41 -16.64 -7.17
N LEU A 657 23.60 -16.87 -6.64
CA LEU A 657 23.93 -16.64 -5.24
C LEU A 657 25.02 -15.57 -5.10
N GLY A 658 24.91 -14.73 -4.07
CA GLY A 658 25.96 -13.79 -3.66
C GLY A 658 26.90 -14.38 -2.60
N GLU A 659 28.03 -13.71 -2.36
CA GLU A 659 29.07 -14.19 -1.43
C GLU A 659 28.60 -14.35 0.03
N GLY A 660 27.53 -13.66 0.42
CA GLY A 660 26.96 -13.76 1.77
C GLY A 660 26.09 -14.99 2.01
N VAL A 661 25.75 -15.75 0.96
CA VAL A 661 24.90 -16.94 1.08
C VAL A 661 25.74 -18.13 1.53
N ASP A 662 25.33 -18.78 2.62
CA ASP A 662 25.86 -20.06 3.06
C ASP A 662 25.02 -21.18 2.43
N ASP A 663 25.52 -21.77 1.34
CA ASP A 663 24.87 -22.86 0.63
C ASP A 663 25.72 -24.14 0.61
N SER A 664 25.09 -25.28 0.90
CA SER A 664 25.71 -26.61 0.75
C SER A 664 24.66 -27.71 0.65
N GLY A 665 25.03 -28.81 0.00
CA GLY A 665 24.12 -29.94 -0.21
C GLY A 665 22.88 -29.57 -1.05
N ASN A 666 22.99 -28.58 -1.93
CA ASN A 666 21.96 -28.23 -2.92
C ASN A 666 22.33 -28.83 -4.28
N SER A 667 21.35 -28.99 -5.19
CA SER A 667 21.61 -29.63 -6.49
C SER A 667 22.65 -28.91 -7.35
N TRP A 668 22.69 -27.58 -7.30
CA TRP A 668 23.66 -26.77 -8.07
C TRP A 668 25.11 -26.89 -7.58
N GLY A 669 25.35 -27.51 -6.42
CA GLY A 669 26.69 -27.85 -5.94
C GLY A 669 27.25 -29.15 -6.52
N ASP A 670 26.44 -29.95 -7.23
CA ASP A 670 26.85 -31.20 -7.89
C ASP A 670 26.32 -31.23 -9.33
N ALA A 671 27.21 -30.97 -10.30
CA ALA A 671 26.88 -30.91 -11.73
C ALA A 671 26.28 -32.19 -12.32
N ARG A 672 26.25 -33.30 -11.56
CA ARG A 672 25.60 -34.56 -11.98
C ARG A 672 24.09 -34.54 -11.82
N TRP A 673 23.49 -33.54 -11.17
CA TRP A 673 22.04 -33.40 -11.10
C TRP A 673 21.47 -33.02 -12.46
N SER A 674 20.43 -33.73 -12.89
CA SER A 674 19.71 -33.43 -14.12
C SER A 674 18.23 -33.82 -14.03
N THR A 675 17.46 -33.48 -15.07
CA THR A 675 16.03 -33.83 -15.13
C THR A 675 15.76 -35.34 -15.21
N THR A 676 16.73 -36.16 -15.60
CA THR A 676 16.59 -37.63 -15.62
C THR A 676 16.56 -38.24 -14.21
N ASP A 677 17.05 -37.51 -13.20
CA ASP A 677 16.98 -37.93 -11.80
C ASP A 677 15.56 -37.84 -11.25
N LEU A 678 14.67 -37.08 -11.89
CA LEU A 678 13.28 -36.93 -11.48
C LEU A 678 12.47 -38.20 -11.78
N ARG A 679 11.64 -38.63 -10.83
CA ARG A 679 10.64 -39.68 -11.01
C ARG A 679 9.64 -39.28 -12.09
N SER A 680 9.19 -38.03 -12.08
CA SER A 680 8.38 -37.42 -13.14
C SER A 680 8.63 -35.91 -13.24
N GLY A 681 8.70 -35.41 -14.48
CA GLY A 681 8.67 -33.97 -14.81
C GLY A 681 7.29 -33.49 -15.32
N ASP A 682 6.27 -34.36 -15.26
CA ASP A 682 4.90 -34.05 -15.64
C ASP A 682 4.11 -33.51 -14.43
N PRO A 683 3.65 -32.24 -14.47
CA PRO A 683 2.92 -31.62 -13.37
C PRO A 683 1.44 -32.02 -13.26
N THR A 684 0.92 -32.85 -14.17
CA THR A 684 -0.53 -33.14 -14.28
C THR A 684 -1.16 -33.58 -12.96
N THR A 685 -0.53 -34.51 -12.23
CA THR A 685 -1.05 -35.01 -10.95
C THR A 685 -0.96 -33.97 -9.82
N ALA A 686 0.03 -33.08 -9.84
CA ALA A 686 0.14 -31.98 -8.89
C ALA A 686 -0.94 -30.90 -9.11
N ARG A 687 -1.39 -30.73 -10.34
CA ARG A 687 -2.44 -29.77 -10.71
C ARG A 687 -3.86 -30.31 -10.50
N GLY A 688 -4.01 -31.59 -10.15
CA GLY A 688 -5.29 -32.23 -9.86
C GLY A 688 -6.04 -31.61 -8.67
N GLU A 689 -7.31 -31.97 -8.50
CA GLU A 689 -8.10 -31.50 -7.37
C GLU A 689 -7.52 -31.99 -6.02
N ARG A 690 -7.72 -31.19 -4.97
CA ARG A 690 -7.45 -31.61 -3.60
C ARG A 690 -8.41 -32.72 -3.21
N GLY A 691 -7.91 -33.73 -2.50
CA GLY A 691 -8.76 -34.75 -1.89
C GLY A 691 -9.56 -34.21 -0.69
N PRO A 692 -10.40 -35.04 -0.06
CA PRO A 692 -11.29 -34.62 1.03
C PRO A 692 -10.58 -34.03 2.27
N SER A 693 -9.31 -34.39 2.48
CA SER A 693 -8.49 -33.82 3.55
C SER A 693 -8.16 -32.34 3.34
N GLY A 694 -8.36 -31.80 2.13
CA GLY A 694 -7.93 -30.46 1.73
C GLY A 694 -6.42 -30.33 1.49
N ARG A 695 -5.62 -31.35 1.80
CA ARG A 695 -4.17 -31.32 1.58
C ARG A 695 -3.85 -31.32 0.08
N LEU A 696 -2.63 -30.91 -0.25
CA LEU A 696 -2.08 -31.05 -1.59
C LEU A 696 -2.14 -32.53 -2.03
N PRO A 697 -2.43 -32.81 -3.31
CA PRO A 697 -2.51 -34.18 -3.81
C PRO A 697 -1.14 -34.85 -3.78
N ALA A 698 -1.08 -36.13 -3.38
CA ALA A 698 0.17 -36.89 -3.45
C ALA A 698 0.59 -37.06 -4.91
N THR A 699 1.86 -36.78 -5.23
CA THR A 699 2.37 -36.86 -6.60
C THR A 699 3.82 -37.31 -6.64
N THR A 700 4.18 -38.00 -7.74
CA THR A 700 5.57 -38.32 -8.06
C THR A 700 6.28 -37.21 -8.84
N PHE A 701 5.56 -36.17 -9.25
CA PHE A 701 6.12 -34.98 -9.89
C PHE A 701 7.18 -34.36 -8.97
N LEU A 702 8.36 -34.02 -9.52
CA LEU A 702 9.50 -33.41 -8.82
C LEU A 702 10.15 -34.23 -7.70
N LEU A 703 9.62 -35.40 -7.35
CA LEU A 703 10.37 -36.39 -6.57
C LEU A 703 11.56 -36.87 -7.39
N ASN A 704 12.66 -37.19 -6.73
CA ASN A 704 13.87 -37.66 -7.41
C ASN A 704 14.29 -39.08 -6.96
N ARG A 705 15.18 -39.71 -7.72
CA ARG A 705 15.69 -41.07 -7.48
C ARG A 705 17.05 -41.09 -6.76
N LYS A 706 17.74 -39.97 -6.70
CA LYS A 706 19.15 -39.86 -6.25
C LYS A 706 19.26 -39.61 -4.75
N ASP A 707 18.45 -38.70 -4.22
CA ASP A 707 18.36 -38.37 -2.80
C ASP A 707 16.91 -37.98 -2.45
N PRO A 708 16.13 -38.87 -1.83
CA PRO A 708 14.73 -38.60 -1.49
C PRO A 708 14.55 -37.51 -0.42
N THR A 709 15.63 -37.05 0.22
CA THR A 709 15.60 -35.96 1.21
C THR A 709 15.87 -34.59 0.58
N MET A 710 16.23 -34.54 -0.70
CA MET A 710 16.51 -33.31 -1.44
C MET A 710 15.28 -32.82 -2.21
N GLY A 711 15.02 -31.51 -2.11
CA GLY A 711 13.88 -30.86 -2.71
C GLY A 711 12.59 -31.03 -1.91
N ALA A 712 11.51 -30.48 -2.44
CA ALA A 712 10.18 -30.56 -1.85
C ALA A 712 9.69 -32.01 -1.83
N SER A 713 8.99 -32.36 -0.76
CA SER A 713 8.41 -33.67 -0.49
C SER A 713 7.30 -34.05 -1.46
N MET A 714 6.70 -33.06 -2.14
CA MET A 714 5.57 -33.20 -3.07
C MET A 714 4.44 -34.09 -2.51
N THR A 715 4.33 -34.09 -1.17
CA THR A 715 3.37 -34.82 -0.35
C THR A 715 3.24 -36.32 -0.66
N ALA A 716 4.35 -37.01 -0.91
CA ALA A 716 4.44 -38.44 -0.67
C ALA A 716 4.90 -38.71 0.77
N ASN A 717 3.98 -39.14 1.64
CA ASN A 717 4.40 -40.10 2.67
C ASN A 717 4.65 -41.40 1.92
N GLY A 718 5.92 -41.80 1.84
CA GLY A 718 6.27 -43.19 1.50
C GLY A 718 5.71 -44.16 2.52
#